data_AF-A0A9P9KR05-F1
#
_entry.id   AF-A0A9P9KR05-F1
#
_cell.length_a   1.000
_cell.length_b   1.000
_cell.length_c   1.000
_cell.angle_alpha   90.00
_cell.angle_beta   90.00
_cell.angle_gamma   90.00
#
_symmetry.space_group_name_H-M   'P 1'
#
loop_
_entity.id
_entity.type
_entity.pdbx_description
1 polymer ?
#
loop_
_entity_poly.entity_id
_entity_poly.type
_entity_poly.pdbx_seq_one_letter_code
_entity_poly.pdbx_strand_id
1 'polypeptide(L)'
;EMVQYVFTPWRDRYELLLVREQMYTGIDTNAQEPRGHSSHSEGSVNIQIQQELDDKETQKRQHQAVARVSMWMQRGNCPHMVESTALLMAAMLSDREAAAGENAASSAYAIRAAYSAAFSRFVTGLLDGHQDKQRKQSMYSIAKTIGLPATFVELRHQSTHEQLPSLAKLRTAAKKALLWIWDYYWKQLGEDNSDVCRKAVLRYLGEGDQLKLAALFQEFERWPRGRVLKTVQEVKGSLPGNQAFLKCAELMQRLQESEEDKKSSKSGTADTTMKDTEPDTGEADEEDDFGWSQFKGTWKPKPIGIRQIWVILNLFPDISRAVARIGKRHDTGAMMPRLDDKASRLIRPCSVTAHPPSTCLDIYTFLLMYRLAISRPFLRQKIGFLSSALVATRAMHIQSIPMWEGSSNNYAYLVVDDKSKDAVIVDPANPPEYVGCAYPEGCYSGGKDQLDSHCQHPSLAELGSPKLDIIGGKDCEGVTKTPGHGETFKLGDITFKGVHTPCHTQDSICFFVEDGKDKAVFTGDTLFIGGCGRFFEGNAEEMHEALNKRLAALPDDTVVYPGHEYTKANVKFAASVSQRDAVQKLHSFAENNKVTTGKFTIGDEKEHNVFMRVEDPEIQKQTGETEPVAVMAKLREMKNNFNSNGNAPSECISVKTWSNKLSQPPKRKAPATSATAAPKTRQSKLAKEHNVTAQEEGEIREAFSLFAEPMDGEKHGVLPIDDVKSALIALGVPPSSHAELKEFVSILDPENDGYATFEPFFAICALKFHTREHDSDAHRAEVEEAFRLFTNGQDGPITLAHLRRVAAVLKEDVDEELLKDMILEANGGVGVARGVGVEEFDGVMKSAGVWR
;
A
#
# COMPACT_ATOMS: atom_id res chain seq x y z
N GLU A 1 -34.51 3.56 -11.22
CA GLU A 1 -33.47 2.61 -10.77
C GLU A 1 -32.12 3.02 -11.35
N MET A 2 -31.26 3.66 -10.56
CA MET A 2 -29.88 4.01 -10.97
C MET A 2 -28.93 2.88 -10.55
N VAL A 3 -28.92 1.77 -11.30
CA VAL A 3 -28.08 0.58 -11.01
C VAL A 3 -26.85 0.48 -11.93
N GLN A 4 -26.54 1.52 -12.72
CA GLN A 4 -25.53 1.48 -13.77
C GLN A 4 -24.16 2.06 -13.38
N TYR A 5 -23.91 2.36 -12.11
CA TYR A 5 -22.62 2.91 -11.67
C TYR A 5 -21.70 1.82 -11.15
N VAL A 6 -20.59 1.58 -11.86
CA VAL A 6 -19.45 0.76 -11.42
C VAL A 6 -18.27 1.70 -11.18
N PHE A 7 -17.75 1.70 -9.96
CA PHE A 7 -16.63 2.55 -9.58
C PHE A 7 -15.30 1.86 -9.87
N THR A 8 -14.39 2.56 -10.55
CA THR A 8 -13.06 2.07 -10.90
C THR A 8 -11.98 2.98 -10.33
N PRO A 9 -10.79 2.46 -9.97
CA PRO A 9 -9.72 3.27 -9.38
C PRO A 9 -8.94 4.12 -10.40
N TRP A 10 -8.93 3.71 -11.68
CA TRP A 10 -8.37 4.48 -12.78
C TRP A 10 -9.30 5.62 -13.18
N ARG A 11 -8.70 6.70 -13.68
CA ARG A 11 -9.41 7.91 -14.12
C ARG A 11 -10.32 7.65 -15.30
N ASP A 12 -9.81 6.92 -16.29
CA ASP A 12 -10.51 6.61 -17.53
C ASP A 12 -9.97 5.31 -18.15
N ARG A 13 -10.65 4.83 -19.20
CA ARG A 13 -10.25 3.60 -19.91
C ARG A 13 -8.89 3.72 -20.59
N TYR A 14 -8.47 4.93 -20.96
CA TYR A 14 -7.17 5.13 -21.61
C TYR A 14 -6.03 4.83 -20.64
N GLU A 15 -6.14 5.30 -19.40
CA GLU A 15 -5.18 5.00 -18.33
C GLU A 15 -5.04 3.48 -18.10
N LEU A 16 -6.17 2.75 -18.10
CA LEU A 16 -6.19 1.28 -17.98
C LEU A 16 -5.48 0.58 -19.15
N LEU A 17 -5.76 1.01 -20.39
CA LEU A 17 -5.15 0.42 -21.58
C LEU A 17 -3.66 0.73 -21.69
N LEU A 18 -3.23 1.91 -21.23
CA LEU A 18 -1.81 2.27 -21.15
C LEU A 18 -1.05 1.34 -20.20
N VAL A 19 -1.61 1.06 -19.01
CA VAL A 19 -1.00 0.11 -18.06
C VAL A 19 -0.93 -1.28 -18.65
N ARG A 20 -1.98 -1.74 -19.35
CA ARG A 20 -1.97 -3.02 -20.07
C ARG A 20 -0.80 -3.10 -21.06
N GLU A 21 -0.64 -2.07 -21.90
CA GLU A 21 0.43 -2.02 -22.90
C GLU A 21 1.82 -2.05 -22.24
N GLN A 22 2.01 -1.23 -21.20
CA GLN A 22 3.27 -1.13 -20.47
C GLN A 22 3.65 -2.43 -19.75
N MET A 23 2.69 -3.14 -19.13
CA MET A 23 2.93 -4.42 -18.45
C MET A 23 3.38 -5.51 -19.44
N TYR A 24 2.68 -5.65 -20.56
CA TYR A 24 2.91 -6.73 -21.52
C TYR A 24 3.92 -6.37 -22.62
N THR A 25 4.59 -5.21 -22.53
CA THR A 25 5.70 -4.86 -23.42
C THR A 25 6.81 -5.92 -23.30
N GLY A 26 7.23 -6.51 -24.42
CA GLY A 26 8.28 -7.55 -24.44
C GLY A 26 7.82 -8.96 -24.00
N ILE A 27 6.52 -9.19 -23.77
CA ILE A 27 5.93 -10.52 -23.57
C ILE A 27 5.22 -10.91 -24.86
N ASP A 28 5.60 -12.04 -25.47
CA ASP A 28 4.90 -12.55 -26.65
C ASP A 28 3.53 -13.10 -26.26
N THR A 29 2.49 -12.30 -26.47
CA THR A 29 1.10 -12.65 -26.18
C THR A 29 0.42 -13.43 -27.32
N ASN A 30 1.12 -13.71 -28.42
CA ASN A 30 0.57 -14.32 -29.65
C ASN A 30 1.15 -15.71 -29.96
N ALA A 31 1.75 -16.40 -28.99
CA ALA A 31 2.39 -17.69 -29.20
C ALA A 31 1.44 -18.78 -29.72
N GLN A 32 1.30 -18.88 -31.04
CA GLN A 32 1.08 -20.14 -31.76
C GLN A 32 2.44 -20.82 -31.91
N GLU A 33 2.47 -22.14 -31.71
CA GLU A 33 3.68 -22.98 -31.68
C GLU A 33 4.72 -22.65 -32.78
N PRO A 34 6.03 -22.71 -32.46
CA PRO A 34 7.07 -22.31 -33.41
C PRO A 34 7.23 -23.34 -34.54
N ARG A 35 7.05 -22.88 -35.79
CA ARG A 35 7.54 -23.57 -36.99
C ARG A 35 8.94 -23.05 -37.36
N GLY A 36 9.92 -23.96 -37.38
CA GLY A 36 11.02 -24.05 -38.37
C GLY A 36 12.07 -22.92 -38.46
N HIS A 37 13.32 -23.31 -38.21
CA HIS A 37 14.58 -22.53 -38.33
C HIS A 37 14.80 -21.74 -39.65
N SER A 38 15.58 -20.65 -39.57
CA SER A 38 16.89 -20.57 -40.23
C SER A 38 17.80 -19.46 -39.66
N SER A 39 19.10 -19.77 -39.65
CA SER A 39 20.24 -18.98 -39.19
C SER A 39 20.66 -17.89 -40.19
N HIS A 40 21.14 -16.74 -39.72
CA HIS A 40 22.33 -16.09 -40.27
C HIS A 40 22.96 -15.12 -39.25
N SER A 41 24.25 -15.34 -38.99
CA SER A 41 25.16 -14.53 -38.21
C SER A 41 25.81 -13.46 -39.09
N GLU A 42 25.75 -12.19 -38.69
CA GLU A 42 26.83 -11.19 -38.78
C GLU A 42 26.30 -9.81 -38.34
N GLY A 43 26.72 -9.36 -37.16
CA GLY A 43 26.32 -8.06 -36.60
C GLY A 43 26.30 -8.00 -35.06
N SER A 44 27.12 -8.80 -34.36
CA SER A 44 26.91 -9.12 -32.95
C SER A 44 26.96 -7.93 -31.98
N VAL A 45 27.79 -6.90 -32.24
CA VAL A 45 28.06 -5.86 -31.23
C VAL A 45 27.03 -4.71 -31.25
N ASN A 46 26.56 -4.28 -32.43
CA ASN A 46 25.52 -3.24 -32.52
C ASN A 46 24.13 -3.77 -32.18
N ILE A 47 23.87 -5.06 -32.43
CA ILE A 47 22.60 -5.70 -32.06
C ILE A 47 22.51 -5.87 -30.55
N GLN A 48 23.60 -6.22 -29.86
CA GLN A 48 23.61 -6.34 -28.40
C GLN A 48 23.38 -5.00 -27.69
N ILE A 49 24.01 -3.91 -28.14
CA ILE A 49 23.79 -2.58 -27.54
C ILE A 49 22.34 -2.11 -27.77
N GLN A 50 21.77 -2.35 -28.96
CA GLN A 50 20.39 -1.98 -29.24
C GLN A 50 19.39 -2.84 -28.44
N GLN A 51 19.64 -4.14 -28.31
CA GLN A 51 18.84 -5.05 -27.49
C GLN A 51 18.91 -4.69 -26.00
N GLU A 52 20.09 -4.33 -25.48
CA GLU A 52 20.24 -3.88 -24.09
C GLU A 52 19.52 -2.55 -23.82
N LEU A 53 19.52 -1.62 -24.77
CA LEU A 53 18.79 -0.35 -24.67
C LEU A 53 17.27 -0.57 -24.72
N ASP A 54 16.80 -1.44 -25.61
CA ASP A 54 15.38 -1.80 -25.74
C ASP A 54 14.87 -2.58 -24.51
N ASP A 55 15.71 -3.44 -23.92
CA ASP A 55 15.40 -4.16 -22.68
C ASP A 55 15.31 -3.22 -21.47
N LYS A 56 16.21 -2.23 -21.35
CA LYS A 56 16.17 -1.22 -20.28
C LYS A 56 14.93 -0.33 -20.39
N GLU A 57 14.57 0.10 -21.59
CA GLU A 57 13.35 0.90 -21.82
C GLU A 57 12.07 0.07 -21.53
N THR A 58 12.06 -1.20 -21.91
CA THR A 58 10.97 -2.13 -21.57
C THR A 58 10.81 -2.29 -20.06
N GLN A 59 11.92 -2.52 -19.34
CA GLN A 59 11.92 -2.62 -17.87
C GLN A 59 11.41 -1.33 -17.23
N LYS A 60 11.83 -0.16 -17.72
CA LYS A 60 11.37 1.14 -17.21
C LYS A 60 9.86 1.31 -17.35
N ARG A 61 9.28 0.91 -18.49
CA ARG A 61 7.83 0.96 -18.71
C ARG A 61 7.08 0.01 -17.78
N GLN A 62 7.59 -1.20 -17.58
CA GLN A 62 7.01 -2.18 -16.66
C GLN A 62 7.03 -1.66 -15.21
N HIS A 63 8.13 -1.07 -14.75
CA HIS A 63 8.22 -0.42 -13.44
C HIS A 63 7.18 0.69 -13.24
N GLN A 64 7.02 1.58 -14.23
CA GLN A 64 5.99 2.63 -14.19
C GLN A 64 4.57 2.06 -14.11
N ALA A 65 4.31 0.96 -14.82
CA ALA A 65 3.01 0.30 -14.78
C ALA A 65 2.73 -0.32 -13.41
N VAL A 66 3.71 -1.01 -12.81
CA VAL A 66 3.60 -1.58 -11.46
C VAL A 66 3.34 -0.48 -10.42
N ALA A 67 4.08 0.63 -10.48
CA ALA A 67 3.85 1.77 -9.58
C ALA A 67 2.44 2.36 -9.72
N ARG A 68 1.94 2.48 -10.96
CA ARG A 68 0.58 2.98 -11.20
C ARG A 68 -0.50 2.04 -10.68
N VAL A 69 -0.35 0.73 -10.85
CA VAL A 69 -1.28 -0.25 -10.29
C VAL A 69 -1.23 -0.24 -8.76
N SER A 70 -0.06 -0.09 -8.14
CA SER A 70 0.07 0.07 -6.69
C SER A 70 -0.74 1.27 -6.17
N MET A 71 -0.69 2.41 -6.86
CA MET A 71 -1.55 3.56 -6.56
C MET A 71 -3.06 3.21 -6.69
N TRP A 72 -3.45 2.45 -7.71
CA TRP A 72 -4.86 2.02 -7.88
C TRP A 72 -5.32 1.08 -6.77
N MET A 73 -4.44 0.21 -6.26
CA MET A 73 -4.74 -0.66 -5.12
C MET A 73 -5.04 0.16 -3.86
N GLN A 74 -4.27 1.23 -3.61
CA GLN A 74 -4.51 2.14 -2.47
C GLN A 74 -5.81 2.94 -2.59
N ARG A 75 -6.27 3.23 -3.80
CA ARG A 75 -7.57 3.90 -4.05
C ARG A 75 -8.77 2.99 -3.78
N GLY A 76 -8.57 1.67 -3.67
CA GLY A 76 -9.62 0.68 -3.46
C GLY A 76 -10.33 0.24 -4.75
N ASN A 77 -11.08 -0.86 -4.68
CA ASN A 77 -11.81 -1.47 -5.80
C ASN A 77 -10.95 -1.81 -7.04
N CYS A 78 -9.65 -2.08 -6.87
CA CYS A 78 -8.82 -2.61 -7.94
C CYS A 78 -9.21 -4.07 -8.23
N PRO A 79 -9.47 -4.45 -9.49
CA PRO A 79 -9.77 -5.84 -9.83
C PRO A 79 -8.59 -6.76 -9.48
N HIS A 80 -8.90 -7.92 -8.90
CA HIS A 80 -7.91 -8.92 -8.49
C HIS A 80 -6.93 -9.32 -9.61
N MET A 81 -7.40 -9.38 -10.86
CA MET A 81 -6.54 -9.69 -12.01
C MET A 81 -5.51 -8.61 -12.29
N VAL A 82 -5.85 -7.34 -12.07
CA VAL A 82 -4.92 -6.20 -12.25
C VAL A 82 -3.86 -6.21 -11.15
N GLU A 83 -4.26 -6.45 -9.89
CA GLU A 83 -3.37 -6.64 -8.75
C GLU A 83 -2.41 -7.82 -8.98
N SER A 84 -2.94 -8.98 -9.36
CA SER A 84 -2.16 -10.20 -9.59
C SER A 84 -1.11 -10.03 -10.69
N THR A 85 -1.46 -9.35 -11.80
CA THR A 85 -0.51 -9.01 -12.86
C THR A 85 0.63 -8.15 -12.34
N ALA A 86 0.34 -7.12 -11.53
CA ALA A 86 1.37 -6.24 -10.99
C ALA A 86 2.30 -6.96 -10.00
N LEU A 87 1.77 -7.81 -9.12
CA LEU A 87 2.56 -8.59 -8.17
C LEU A 87 3.51 -9.57 -8.88
N LEU A 88 3.00 -10.30 -9.89
CA LEU A 88 3.82 -11.22 -10.68
C LEU A 88 4.90 -10.46 -11.47
N MET A 89 4.55 -9.30 -12.04
CA MET A 89 5.51 -8.46 -12.77
C MET A 89 6.58 -7.90 -11.84
N ALA A 90 6.23 -7.42 -10.65
CA ALA A 90 7.17 -6.91 -9.66
C ALA A 90 8.19 -7.97 -9.23
N ALA A 91 7.75 -9.21 -9.01
CA ALA A 91 8.63 -10.32 -8.71
C ALA A 91 9.59 -10.64 -9.87
N MET A 92 9.09 -10.56 -11.13
CA MET A 92 9.92 -10.76 -12.33
C MET A 92 10.95 -9.65 -12.56
N LEU A 93 10.61 -8.39 -12.24
CA LEU A 93 11.53 -7.26 -12.34
C LEU A 93 12.63 -7.37 -11.28
N SER A 94 12.26 -7.65 -10.03
CA SER A 94 13.21 -7.85 -8.92
C SER A 94 14.20 -8.99 -9.21
N ASP A 95 13.72 -10.08 -9.82
CA ASP A 95 14.54 -11.22 -10.24
C ASP A 95 15.59 -10.87 -11.32
N ARG A 96 15.21 -9.99 -12.27
CA ARG A 96 16.14 -9.51 -13.31
C ARG A 96 17.20 -8.57 -12.73
N GLU A 97 16.82 -7.69 -11.82
CA GLU A 97 17.74 -6.76 -11.16
C GLU A 97 18.77 -7.49 -10.30
N ALA A 98 18.32 -8.49 -9.53
CA ALA A 98 19.21 -9.30 -8.73
C ALA A 98 20.18 -10.17 -9.54
N ALA A 99 19.77 -10.61 -10.75
CA ALA A 99 20.66 -11.32 -11.66
C ALA A 99 21.78 -10.42 -12.23
N ALA A 100 21.61 -9.09 -12.19
CA ALA A 100 22.58 -8.11 -12.65
C ALA A 100 23.51 -7.57 -11.54
N GLY A 101 23.24 -7.87 -10.27
CA GLY A 101 24.01 -7.38 -9.12
C GLY A 101 25.05 -8.37 -8.58
N GLU A 102 26.05 -7.86 -7.84
CA GLU A 102 27.18 -8.66 -7.30
C GLU A 102 26.80 -9.60 -6.14
N ASN A 103 25.59 -9.46 -5.55
CA ASN A 103 25.12 -10.21 -4.36
C ASN A 103 24.04 -11.26 -4.67
N ALA A 104 24.22 -12.06 -5.73
CA ALA A 104 23.22 -13.01 -6.22
C ALA A 104 22.75 -14.06 -5.19
N ALA A 105 23.61 -14.49 -4.25
CA ALA A 105 23.29 -15.57 -3.30
C ALA A 105 22.28 -15.16 -2.20
N SER A 106 22.38 -13.93 -1.67
CA SER A 106 21.44 -13.40 -0.66
C SER A 106 20.06 -13.08 -1.25
N SER A 107 20.02 -12.73 -2.55
CA SER A 107 18.79 -12.38 -3.26
C SER A 107 17.88 -13.58 -3.59
N ALA A 108 18.45 -14.79 -3.69
CA ALA A 108 17.74 -15.94 -4.24
C ALA A 108 16.56 -16.42 -3.37
N TYR A 109 16.69 -16.33 -2.04
CA TYR A 109 15.59 -16.66 -1.13
C TYR A 109 14.49 -15.59 -1.17
N ALA A 110 14.85 -14.31 -1.13
CA ALA A 110 13.90 -13.20 -1.22
C ALA A 110 13.09 -13.24 -2.52
N ILE A 111 13.73 -13.53 -3.65
CA ILE A 111 13.04 -13.67 -4.94
C ILE A 111 12.09 -14.87 -4.95
N ARG A 112 12.52 -16.02 -4.41
CA ARG A 112 11.64 -17.19 -4.27
C ARG A 112 10.42 -16.86 -3.42
N ALA A 113 10.59 -16.17 -2.31
CA ALA A 113 9.50 -15.73 -1.46
C ALA A 113 8.56 -14.75 -2.19
N ALA A 114 9.10 -13.77 -2.91
CA ALA A 114 8.32 -12.81 -3.69
C ALA A 114 7.45 -13.49 -4.76
N TYR A 115 8.03 -14.41 -5.55
CA TYR A 115 7.27 -15.20 -6.52
C TYR A 115 6.21 -16.07 -5.85
N SER A 116 6.55 -16.78 -4.77
CA SER A 116 5.61 -17.64 -4.06
C SER A 116 4.45 -16.85 -3.46
N ALA A 117 4.70 -15.67 -2.89
CA ALA A 117 3.66 -14.78 -2.36
C ALA A 117 2.74 -14.25 -3.47
N ALA A 118 3.32 -13.71 -4.55
CA ALA A 118 2.56 -13.21 -5.69
C ALA A 118 1.69 -14.30 -6.33
N PHE A 119 2.25 -15.50 -6.51
CA PHE A 119 1.55 -16.64 -7.10
C PHE A 119 0.45 -17.17 -6.19
N SER A 120 0.72 -17.29 -4.88
CA SER A 120 -0.28 -17.74 -3.90
C SER A 120 -1.45 -16.76 -3.79
N ARG A 121 -1.17 -15.46 -3.85
CA ARG A 121 -2.20 -14.41 -3.89
C ARG A 121 -3.05 -14.49 -5.15
N PHE A 122 -2.42 -14.65 -6.32
CA PHE A 122 -3.11 -14.82 -7.60
C PHE A 122 -4.10 -15.99 -7.57
N VAL A 123 -3.63 -17.19 -7.21
CA VAL A 123 -4.46 -18.41 -7.21
C VAL A 123 -5.56 -18.33 -6.15
N THR A 124 -5.24 -17.93 -4.92
CA THR A 124 -6.23 -17.91 -3.82
C THR A 124 -7.31 -16.88 -4.10
N GLY A 125 -6.96 -15.65 -4.48
CA GLY A 125 -7.97 -14.61 -4.75
C GLY A 125 -8.86 -14.92 -5.96
N LEU A 126 -8.37 -15.67 -6.95
CA LEU A 126 -9.18 -16.11 -8.08
C LEU A 126 -10.20 -17.19 -7.68
N LEU A 127 -9.74 -18.20 -6.92
CA LEU A 127 -10.58 -19.32 -6.52
C LEU A 127 -11.63 -18.90 -5.48
N ASP A 128 -11.25 -18.08 -4.50
CA ASP A 128 -12.16 -17.55 -3.49
C ASP A 128 -13.28 -16.70 -4.12
N GLY A 129 -12.95 -15.94 -5.18
CA GLY A 129 -13.93 -15.14 -5.93
C GLY A 129 -15.00 -15.98 -6.64
N HIS A 130 -14.74 -17.26 -6.89
CA HIS A 130 -15.65 -18.19 -7.56
C HIS A 130 -16.26 -19.24 -6.63
N GLN A 131 -15.95 -19.18 -5.32
CA GLN A 131 -16.49 -20.12 -4.36
C GLN A 131 -17.97 -19.85 -4.08
N ASP A 132 -18.80 -20.89 -4.16
CA ASP A 132 -20.22 -20.82 -3.81
C ASP A 132 -20.39 -20.65 -2.30
N LYS A 133 -21.22 -19.67 -1.89
CA LYS A 133 -21.53 -19.40 -0.47
C LYS A 133 -22.32 -20.53 0.20
N GLN A 134 -22.94 -21.42 -0.58
CA GLN A 134 -23.78 -22.50 -0.05
C GLN A 134 -23.03 -23.81 0.21
N ARG A 135 -21.90 -24.08 -0.47
CA ARG A 135 -21.15 -25.32 -0.34
C ARG A 135 -19.64 -25.09 -0.37
N LYS A 136 -18.92 -25.70 0.57
CA LYS A 136 -17.46 -25.74 0.57
C LYS A 136 -17.00 -26.72 -0.52
N GLN A 137 -16.59 -26.20 -1.67
CA GLN A 137 -15.97 -26.98 -2.75
C GLN A 137 -14.45 -26.95 -2.59
N SER A 138 -13.77 -28.01 -3.06
CA SER A 138 -12.30 -28.04 -3.05
C SER A 138 -11.72 -27.02 -4.04
N MET A 139 -10.52 -26.51 -3.74
CA MET A 139 -9.81 -25.58 -4.62
C MET A 139 -9.58 -26.16 -6.02
N TYR A 140 -9.31 -27.46 -6.12
CA TYR A 140 -9.15 -28.16 -7.40
C TYR A 140 -10.45 -28.24 -8.20
N SER A 141 -11.59 -28.45 -7.53
CA SER A 141 -12.91 -28.44 -8.18
C SER A 141 -13.21 -27.08 -8.81
N ILE A 142 -13.00 -26.00 -8.05
CA ILE A 142 -13.22 -24.63 -8.52
C ILE A 142 -12.25 -24.29 -9.67
N ALA A 143 -10.98 -24.68 -9.55
CA ALA A 143 -9.98 -24.47 -10.60
C ALA A 143 -10.38 -25.12 -11.93
N LYS A 144 -10.89 -26.37 -11.87
CA LYS A 144 -11.40 -27.09 -13.05
C LYS A 144 -12.57 -26.37 -13.71
N THR A 145 -13.47 -25.78 -12.93
CA THR A 145 -14.61 -25.00 -13.45
C THR A 145 -14.18 -23.73 -14.19
N ILE A 146 -13.15 -23.04 -13.70
CA ILE A 146 -12.66 -21.78 -14.29
C ILE A 146 -11.68 -22.03 -15.44
N GLY A 147 -11.18 -23.26 -15.60
CA GLY A 147 -10.11 -23.58 -16.54
C GLY A 147 -8.74 -23.11 -16.06
N LEU A 148 -8.54 -23.00 -14.75
CA LEU A 148 -7.23 -22.75 -14.14
C LEU A 148 -6.45 -24.08 -14.09
N PRO A 149 -5.22 -24.14 -14.61
CA PRO A 149 -4.41 -25.37 -14.57
C PRO A 149 -4.26 -25.91 -13.14
N ALA A 150 -4.49 -27.22 -12.95
CA ALA A 150 -4.32 -27.88 -11.65
C ALA A 150 -2.88 -27.71 -11.10
N THR A 151 -1.89 -27.61 -11.98
CA THR A 151 -0.50 -27.31 -11.64
C THR A 151 -0.30 -25.97 -10.92
N PHE A 152 -1.21 -24.99 -11.10
CA PHE A 152 -1.16 -23.73 -10.37
C PHE A 152 -1.72 -23.89 -8.94
N VAL A 153 -2.77 -24.69 -8.77
CA VAL A 153 -3.29 -25.04 -7.43
C VAL A 153 -2.24 -25.81 -6.64
N GLU A 154 -1.58 -26.77 -7.29
CA GLU A 154 -0.49 -27.55 -6.71
C GLU A 154 0.69 -26.67 -6.29
N LEU A 155 1.12 -25.75 -7.17
CA LEU A 155 2.23 -24.85 -6.86
C LEU A 155 1.88 -23.89 -5.71
N ARG A 156 0.62 -23.47 -5.59
CA ARG A 156 0.14 -22.68 -4.44
C ARG A 156 0.18 -23.53 -3.16
N HIS A 157 -0.30 -24.77 -3.19
CA HIS A 157 -0.25 -25.67 -2.03
C HIS A 157 1.20 -25.89 -1.58
N GLN A 158 2.09 -26.21 -2.53
CA GLN A 158 3.53 -26.36 -2.29
C GLN A 158 4.16 -25.09 -1.69
N SER A 159 3.78 -23.91 -2.19
CA SER A 159 4.33 -22.63 -1.69
C SER A 159 3.86 -22.22 -0.30
N THR A 160 2.76 -22.81 0.20
CA THR A 160 2.12 -22.41 1.47
C THR A 160 2.27 -23.44 2.57
N HIS A 161 2.27 -24.73 2.24
CA HIS A 161 2.25 -25.83 3.20
C HIS A 161 3.48 -26.75 3.11
N GLU A 162 4.24 -26.70 2.01
CA GLU A 162 5.47 -27.46 1.84
C GLU A 162 6.71 -26.54 1.80
N GLN A 163 7.85 -27.09 1.38
CA GLN A 163 9.04 -26.31 1.12
C GLN A 163 8.84 -25.42 -0.12
N LEU A 164 9.33 -24.18 -0.03
CA LEU A 164 9.29 -23.20 -1.11
C LEU A 164 9.80 -23.80 -2.43
N PRO A 165 9.08 -23.67 -3.55
CA PRO A 165 9.51 -24.20 -4.84
C PRO A 165 10.86 -23.64 -5.31
N SER A 166 11.48 -24.34 -6.26
CA SER A 166 12.72 -23.87 -6.87
C SER A 166 12.46 -22.63 -7.73
N LEU A 167 13.47 -21.76 -7.82
CA LEU A 167 13.38 -20.51 -8.58
C LEU A 167 13.06 -20.75 -10.07
N ALA A 168 13.59 -21.82 -10.67
CA ALA A 168 13.29 -22.20 -12.05
C ALA A 168 11.80 -22.57 -12.25
N LYS A 169 11.20 -23.29 -11.30
CA LYS A 169 9.77 -23.63 -11.31
C LYS A 169 8.92 -22.36 -11.18
N LEU A 170 9.29 -21.46 -10.26
CA LEU A 170 8.59 -20.19 -10.02
C LEU A 170 8.65 -19.23 -11.22
N ARG A 171 9.82 -19.03 -11.83
CA ARG A 171 9.98 -18.21 -13.05
C ARG A 171 9.11 -18.70 -14.20
N THR A 172 9.07 -20.00 -14.42
CA THR A 172 8.26 -20.62 -15.48
C THR A 172 6.77 -20.48 -15.18
N ALA A 173 6.37 -20.71 -13.94
CA ALA A 173 4.98 -20.58 -13.51
C ALA A 173 4.48 -19.14 -13.60
N ALA A 174 5.30 -18.15 -13.19
CA ALA A 174 4.94 -16.72 -13.27
C ALA A 174 4.70 -16.27 -14.72
N LYS A 175 5.55 -16.68 -15.67
CA LYS A 175 5.35 -16.40 -17.11
C LYS A 175 4.05 -17.03 -17.63
N LYS A 176 3.81 -18.30 -17.31
CA LYS A 176 2.57 -19.00 -17.69
C LYS A 176 1.33 -18.34 -17.07
N ALA A 177 1.42 -17.89 -15.82
CA ALA A 177 0.34 -17.18 -15.14
C ALA A 177 0.05 -15.82 -15.80
N LEU A 178 1.07 -15.03 -16.16
CA LEU A 178 0.86 -13.75 -16.87
C LEU A 178 0.17 -13.93 -18.23
N LEU A 179 0.53 -14.96 -18.99
CA LEU A 179 -0.13 -15.31 -20.25
C LEU A 179 -1.56 -15.81 -20.03
N TRP A 180 -1.79 -16.63 -19.02
CA TRP A 180 -3.13 -17.07 -18.66
C TRP A 180 -4.02 -15.88 -18.25
N ILE A 181 -3.51 -14.95 -17.43
CA ILE A 181 -4.23 -13.72 -17.03
C ILE A 181 -4.49 -12.83 -18.26
N TRP A 182 -3.58 -12.80 -19.23
CA TRP A 182 -3.80 -12.07 -20.48
C TRP A 182 -5.05 -12.58 -21.21
N ASP A 183 -5.11 -13.87 -21.50
CA ASP A 183 -6.24 -14.47 -22.22
C ASP A 183 -7.55 -14.41 -21.41
N TYR A 184 -7.46 -14.58 -20.10
CA TYR A 184 -8.62 -14.56 -19.20
C TYR A 184 -9.21 -13.16 -18.99
N TYR A 185 -8.37 -12.12 -18.89
CA TYR A 185 -8.80 -10.77 -18.48
C TYR A 185 -8.38 -9.67 -19.48
N TRP A 186 -7.08 -9.46 -19.69
CA TRP A 186 -6.57 -8.26 -20.38
C TRP A 186 -6.89 -8.19 -21.88
N LYS A 187 -7.00 -9.34 -22.54
CA LYS A 187 -7.33 -9.46 -23.96
C LYS A 187 -8.73 -8.94 -24.24
N GLN A 188 -9.68 -9.29 -23.40
CA GLN A 188 -11.10 -8.93 -23.54
C GLN A 188 -11.35 -7.43 -23.31
N LEU A 189 -10.45 -6.73 -22.61
CA LEU A 189 -10.53 -5.28 -22.42
C LEU A 189 -10.28 -4.48 -23.71
N GLY A 190 -9.77 -5.12 -24.76
CA GLY A 190 -9.38 -4.47 -26.00
C GLY A 190 -10.06 -5.03 -27.24
N GLU A 191 -11.37 -4.84 -27.37
CA GLU A 191 -12.05 -4.80 -28.67
C GLU A 191 -13.34 -3.99 -28.55
N ASP A 192 -13.18 -2.66 -28.44
CA ASP A 192 -14.10 -1.80 -29.18
C ASP A 192 -13.38 -1.42 -30.46
N ASN A 193 -14.02 -1.67 -31.60
CA ASN A 193 -13.72 -1.12 -32.93
C ASN A 193 -13.78 0.43 -32.90
N SER A 194 -12.95 1.04 -32.06
CA SER A 194 -12.67 2.46 -32.05
C SER A 194 -11.87 2.74 -33.32
N ASP A 195 -12.63 3.18 -34.31
CA ASP A 195 -12.21 3.69 -35.61
C ASP A 195 -10.76 4.19 -35.58
N VAL A 196 -9.90 3.77 -36.52
CA VAL A 196 -8.52 4.26 -36.64
C VAL A 196 -8.50 5.81 -36.67
N CYS A 197 -9.54 6.41 -37.22
CA CYS A 197 -9.80 7.85 -37.17
C CYS A 197 -9.96 8.38 -35.73
N ARG A 198 -10.66 7.66 -34.85
CA ARG A 198 -10.86 8.02 -33.44
C ARG A 198 -9.57 8.00 -32.65
N LYS A 199 -8.70 7.01 -32.90
CA LYS A 199 -7.36 6.94 -32.29
C LYS A 199 -6.47 8.09 -32.74
N ALA A 200 -6.51 8.45 -34.03
CA ALA A 200 -5.79 9.61 -34.55
C ALA A 200 -6.29 10.92 -33.91
N VAL A 201 -7.60 11.09 -33.75
CA VAL A 201 -8.21 12.26 -33.07
C VAL A 201 -7.77 12.35 -31.61
N LEU A 202 -7.79 11.24 -30.86
CA LEU A 202 -7.35 11.24 -29.46
C LEU A 202 -5.85 11.56 -29.31
N ARG A 203 -4.98 11.06 -30.21
CA ARG A 203 -3.56 11.43 -30.24
C ARG A 203 -3.35 12.91 -30.47
N TYR A 204 -4.08 13.51 -31.42
CA TYR A 204 -4.03 14.95 -31.68
C TYR A 204 -4.47 15.77 -30.46
N LEU A 205 -5.52 15.34 -29.75
CA LEU A 205 -6.01 16.07 -28.57
C LEU A 205 -5.06 15.99 -27.36
N GLY A 206 -4.29 14.91 -27.24
CA GLY A 206 -3.31 14.67 -26.17
C GLY A 206 -1.93 15.29 -26.40
N GLU A 207 -1.61 15.71 -27.63
CA GLU A 207 -0.30 16.30 -27.96
C GLU A 207 -0.23 17.79 -27.56
N GLY A 208 0.93 18.20 -27.02
CA GLY A 208 1.20 19.54 -26.53
C GLY A 208 2.25 20.30 -27.36
N ASP A 209 3.01 19.59 -28.19
CA ASP A 209 4.04 20.16 -29.07
C ASP A 209 3.42 20.61 -30.42
N GLN A 210 3.60 21.88 -30.78
CA GLN A 210 3.04 22.47 -32.00
C GLN A 210 3.60 21.83 -33.29
N LEU A 211 4.86 21.34 -33.28
CA LEU A 211 5.47 20.71 -34.45
C LEU A 211 4.87 19.31 -34.71
N LYS A 212 4.61 18.56 -33.64
CA LYS A 212 3.97 17.24 -33.72
C LYS A 212 2.49 17.34 -34.04
N LEU A 213 1.80 18.37 -33.53
CA LEU A 213 0.41 18.66 -33.89
C LEU A 213 0.25 18.90 -35.40
N ALA A 214 1.19 19.59 -36.05
CA ALA A 214 1.14 19.79 -37.50
C ALA A 214 1.28 18.46 -38.29
N ALA A 215 2.19 17.59 -37.87
CA ALA A 215 2.37 16.26 -38.48
C ALA A 215 1.15 15.35 -38.26
N LEU A 216 0.59 15.35 -37.05
CA LEU A 216 -0.63 14.59 -36.72
C LEU A 216 -1.86 15.11 -37.45
N PHE A 217 -1.95 16.43 -37.69
CA PHE A 217 -3.04 17.01 -38.49
C PHE A 217 -2.98 16.56 -39.95
N GLN A 218 -1.77 16.42 -40.50
CA GLN A 218 -1.58 15.90 -41.87
C GLN A 218 -2.02 14.43 -42.00
N GLU A 219 -1.95 13.63 -40.93
CA GLU A 219 -2.51 12.27 -40.94
C GLU A 219 -4.03 12.25 -41.15
N PHE A 220 -4.76 13.32 -40.78
CA PHE A 220 -6.20 13.40 -41.00
C PHE A 220 -6.61 13.48 -42.47
N GLU A 221 -5.69 13.86 -43.37
CA GLU A 221 -5.94 13.88 -44.82
C GLU A 221 -6.19 12.46 -45.39
N ARG A 222 -5.81 11.41 -44.64
CA ARG A 222 -6.04 10.01 -45.03
C ARG A 222 -7.50 9.57 -44.92
N TRP A 223 -8.36 10.33 -44.25
CA TRP A 223 -9.79 10.00 -44.08
C TRP A 223 -10.70 11.08 -44.66
N PRO A 224 -11.90 10.72 -45.16
CA PRO A 224 -12.90 11.71 -45.58
C PRO A 224 -13.22 12.66 -44.42
N ARG A 225 -13.17 13.98 -44.67
CA ARG A 225 -13.36 15.00 -43.62
C ARG A 225 -14.69 14.87 -42.85
N GLY A 226 -15.77 14.44 -43.52
CA GLY A 226 -17.05 14.16 -42.86
C GLY A 226 -16.97 13.02 -41.83
N ARG A 227 -16.09 12.03 -42.05
CA ARG A 227 -15.80 10.96 -41.08
C ARG A 227 -14.98 11.51 -39.91
N VAL A 228 -13.95 12.31 -40.18
CA VAL A 228 -13.14 12.94 -39.12
C VAL A 228 -14.00 13.85 -38.24
N LEU A 229 -14.84 14.70 -38.82
CA LEU A 229 -15.73 15.59 -38.08
C LEU A 229 -16.75 14.82 -37.23
N LYS A 230 -17.36 13.76 -37.78
CA LYS A 230 -18.28 12.90 -37.04
C LYS A 230 -17.57 12.24 -35.84
N THR A 231 -16.36 11.73 -36.06
CA THR A 231 -15.54 11.12 -35.01
C THR A 231 -15.10 12.13 -33.95
N VAL A 232 -14.72 13.36 -34.34
CA VAL A 232 -14.41 14.46 -33.39
C VAL A 232 -15.65 14.83 -32.58
N GLN A 233 -16.85 14.81 -33.18
CA GLN A 233 -18.10 15.10 -32.50
C GLN A 233 -18.52 13.98 -31.52
N GLU A 234 -18.28 12.72 -31.87
CA GLU A 234 -18.45 11.57 -30.98
C GLU A 234 -17.45 11.61 -29.81
N VAL A 235 -16.19 11.99 -30.08
CA VAL A 235 -15.15 12.19 -29.05
C VAL A 235 -15.49 13.37 -28.13
N LYS A 236 -15.99 14.47 -28.70
CA LYS A 236 -16.49 15.64 -27.96
C LYS A 236 -17.64 15.29 -27.02
N GLY A 237 -18.52 14.36 -27.40
CA GLY A 237 -19.61 13.88 -26.55
C GLY A 237 -19.21 12.85 -25.50
N SER A 238 -18.06 12.19 -25.65
CA SER A 238 -17.61 11.10 -24.77
C SER A 238 -16.47 11.47 -23.81
N LEU A 239 -15.80 12.61 -24.01
CA LEU A 239 -14.75 13.10 -23.12
C LEU A 239 -15.29 14.14 -22.11
N PRO A 240 -15.15 13.91 -20.79
CA PRO A 240 -15.49 14.92 -19.79
C PRO A 240 -14.35 15.94 -19.64
N GLY A 241 -14.57 17.21 -20.03
CA GLY A 241 -13.65 18.33 -19.77
C GLY A 241 -13.71 19.47 -20.79
N ASN A 242 -13.75 20.71 -20.30
CA ASN A 242 -13.82 21.92 -21.17
C ASN A 242 -12.61 22.07 -22.11
N GLN A 243 -11.43 21.57 -21.73
CA GLN A 243 -10.24 21.64 -22.61
C GLN A 243 -10.32 20.65 -23.78
N ALA A 244 -10.79 19.42 -23.56
CA ALA A 244 -11.04 18.48 -24.65
C ALA A 244 -12.17 19.02 -25.54
N PHE A 245 -13.20 19.64 -24.96
CA PHE A 245 -14.26 20.31 -25.71
C PHE A 245 -13.73 21.47 -26.57
N LEU A 246 -12.88 22.34 -26.00
CA LEU A 246 -12.27 23.48 -26.70
C LEU A 246 -11.30 23.02 -27.77
N LYS A 247 -10.43 22.04 -27.49
CA LYS A 247 -9.53 21.46 -28.51
C LYS A 247 -10.30 20.72 -29.61
N CYS A 248 -11.39 20.03 -29.29
CA CYS A 248 -12.28 19.47 -30.29
C CYS A 248 -12.98 20.57 -31.10
N ALA A 249 -13.39 21.67 -30.46
CA ALA A 249 -14.01 22.81 -31.14
C ALA A 249 -13.03 23.55 -32.04
N GLU A 250 -11.79 23.76 -31.59
CA GLU A 250 -10.68 24.34 -32.34
C GLU A 250 -10.29 23.43 -33.51
N LEU A 251 -10.22 22.10 -33.31
CA LEU A 251 -9.98 21.14 -34.38
C LEU A 251 -11.13 21.17 -35.41
N MET A 252 -12.40 21.23 -34.98
CA MET A 252 -13.53 21.37 -35.90
C MET A 252 -13.49 22.70 -36.65
N GLN A 253 -13.18 23.81 -35.98
CA GLN A 253 -13.04 25.13 -36.58
C GLN A 253 -11.88 25.14 -37.58
N ARG A 254 -10.73 24.57 -37.27
CA ARG A 254 -9.57 24.46 -38.17
C ARG A 254 -9.84 23.56 -39.38
N LEU A 255 -10.65 22.51 -39.20
CA LEU A 255 -11.15 21.69 -40.31
C LEU A 255 -12.14 22.48 -41.19
N GLN A 256 -12.92 23.41 -40.62
CA GLN A 256 -13.87 24.29 -41.32
C GLN A 256 -13.19 25.50 -41.99
N GLU A 257 -12.22 26.16 -41.37
CA GLU A 257 -11.44 27.27 -41.94
C GLU A 257 -10.63 26.82 -43.17
N SER A 258 -10.19 25.55 -43.20
CA SER A 258 -9.59 24.94 -44.39
C SER A 258 -10.54 24.79 -45.59
N GLU A 259 -11.87 24.92 -45.38
CA GLU A 259 -12.86 25.10 -46.45
C GLU A 259 -12.99 26.56 -46.87
N GLU A 260 -12.96 27.50 -45.91
CA GLU A 260 -13.12 28.94 -46.19
C GLU A 260 -11.91 29.50 -46.92
N ASP A 261 -10.69 29.04 -46.68
CA ASP A 261 -9.51 29.42 -47.48
C ASP A 261 -9.56 28.87 -48.93
N LYS A 262 -10.39 27.85 -49.19
CA LYS A 262 -10.67 27.35 -50.54
C LYS A 262 -11.91 27.97 -51.18
N LYS A 263 -12.78 28.64 -50.41
CA LYS A 263 -14.03 29.27 -50.87
C LYS A 263 -14.05 30.81 -50.80
N SER A 264 -13.16 31.44 -50.05
CA SER A 264 -13.12 32.89 -49.81
C SER A 264 -12.33 33.69 -50.84
N SER A 265 -11.89 33.06 -51.93
CA SER A 265 -11.64 33.77 -53.19
C SER A 265 -12.97 34.22 -53.83
N LYS A 266 -13.79 35.02 -53.11
CA LYS A 266 -14.85 35.92 -53.64
C LYS A 266 -15.64 36.61 -52.50
N SER A 267 -15.66 37.94 -52.59
CA SER A 267 -16.57 38.96 -51.99
C SER A 267 -16.51 39.32 -50.50
N GLY A 268 -15.92 40.49 -50.18
CA GLY A 268 -16.68 41.75 -50.03
C GLY A 268 -17.13 42.26 -48.64
N THR A 269 -16.29 43.13 -48.03
CA THR A 269 -16.56 44.43 -47.30
C THR A 269 -17.59 44.64 -46.17
N ALA A 270 -17.08 45.29 -45.10
CA ALA A 270 -17.66 46.22 -44.08
C ALA A 270 -18.65 45.65 -43.04
N ASP A 271 -18.76 46.08 -41.77
CA ASP A 271 -18.41 47.29 -41.02
C ASP A 271 -18.40 46.96 -39.50
N THR A 272 -17.68 47.70 -38.65
CA THR A 272 -17.68 47.52 -37.17
C THR A 272 -17.79 48.86 -36.46
N THR A 273 -18.83 49.02 -35.64
CA THR A 273 -18.95 50.11 -34.64
C THR A 273 -18.83 49.56 -33.23
N MET A 274 -17.91 50.15 -32.47
CA MET A 274 -17.65 49.93 -31.04
C MET A 274 -18.69 50.62 -30.15
N LYS A 275 -18.87 50.11 -28.92
CA LYS A 275 -19.48 50.86 -27.81
C LYS A 275 -18.75 50.53 -26.51
N ASP A 276 -18.11 51.56 -25.95
CA ASP A 276 -17.41 51.55 -24.66
C ASP A 276 -18.39 51.71 -23.50
N THR A 277 -18.06 51.17 -22.32
CA THR A 277 -18.56 51.67 -21.03
C THR A 277 -17.51 51.44 -19.94
N GLU A 278 -17.29 52.50 -19.15
CA GLU A 278 -16.27 52.72 -18.12
C GLU A 278 -16.50 51.98 -16.78
N PRO A 279 -15.51 51.98 -15.85
CA PRO A 279 -15.47 51.14 -14.66
C PRO A 279 -16.13 51.81 -13.45
N ASP A 280 -16.75 51.00 -12.58
CA ASP A 280 -17.27 51.44 -11.28
C ASP A 280 -16.34 51.01 -10.14
N THR A 281 -16.15 51.95 -9.23
CA THR A 281 -15.33 51.95 -8.03
C THR A 281 -16.06 51.31 -6.85
N GLY A 282 -15.41 50.38 -6.15
CA GLY A 282 -15.89 49.86 -4.88
C GLY A 282 -14.73 49.41 -4.01
N GLU A 283 -14.36 50.27 -3.05
CA GLU A 283 -13.53 49.92 -1.90
C GLU A 283 -14.28 48.95 -0.99
N ALA A 284 -13.61 47.88 -0.53
CA ALA A 284 -14.02 47.08 0.62
C ALA A 284 -12.81 46.33 1.19
N ASP A 285 -12.32 46.88 2.29
CA ASP A 285 -11.88 46.24 3.54
C ASP A 285 -10.93 45.03 3.45
N GLU A 286 -9.70 45.30 3.91
CA GLU A 286 -8.68 44.35 4.31
C GLU A 286 -9.15 43.61 5.58
N GLU A 287 -9.59 42.36 5.41
CA GLU A 287 -9.48 41.33 6.44
C GLU A 287 -8.60 40.21 5.90
N ASP A 288 -7.42 40.08 6.48
CA ASP A 288 -6.47 39.00 6.26
C ASP A 288 -7.08 37.66 6.67
N ASP A 289 -7.52 36.84 5.70
CA ASP A 289 -7.86 35.44 5.93
C ASP A 289 -6.87 34.51 5.20
N PHE A 290 -6.28 33.63 5.99
CA PHE A 290 -5.16 32.76 5.65
C PHE A 290 -5.58 31.66 4.66
N GLY A 291 -4.92 31.57 3.50
CA GLY A 291 -4.80 30.34 2.69
C GLY A 291 -6.06 29.74 2.04
N TRP A 292 -7.26 30.21 2.41
CA TRP A 292 -8.54 29.77 1.87
C TRP A 292 -9.25 30.96 1.25
N SER A 293 -9.55 30.88 -0.04
CA SER A 293 -10.41 31.87 -0.69
C SER A 293 -11.62 31.17 -1.29
N GLN A 294 -12.81 31.65 -0.92
CA GLN A 294 -14.01 31.26 -1.64
C GLN A 294 -13.88 31.75 -3.09
N PHE A 295 -14.21 30.89 -4.06
CA PHE A 295 -14.11 31.25 -5.48
C PHE A 295 -14.96 32.50 -5.79
N LYS A 296 -14.30 33.66 -5.98
CA LYS A 296 -14.95 34.91 -6.35
C LYS A 296 -15.16 34.93 -7.87
N GLY A 297 -16.38 34.61 -8.32
CA GLY A 297 -16.80 34.59 -9.72
C GLY A 297 -18.05 33.71 -9.94
N THR A 298 -18.59 33.68 -11.16
CA THR A 298 -19.72 32.79 -11.48
C THR A 298 -19.27 31.32 -11.45
N TRP A 299 -19.56 30.61 -10.36
CA TRP A 299 -19.30 29.18 -10.23
C TRP A 299 -20.11 28.37 -11.26
N LYS A 300 -19.43 27.49 -11.99
CA LYS A 300 -20.08 26.54 -12.90
C LYS A 300 -19.89 25.12 -12.35
N PRO A 301 -20.98 24.35 -12.13
CA PRO A 301 -20.88 22.99 -11.59
C PRO A 301 -20.08 22.10 -12.53
N LYS A 302 -19.07 21.41 -11.98
CA LYS A 302 -18.18 20.50 -12.70
C LYS A 302 -18.04 19.19 -11.92
N PRO A 303 -17.79 18.06 -12.60
CA PRO A 303 -17.42 16.82 -11.93
C PRO A 303 -16.16 16.97 -11.08
N ILE A 304 -16.11 16.26 -9.96
CA ILE A 304 -14.95 16.21 -9.04
C ILE A 304 -13.71 15.75 -9.82
N GLY A 305 -12.57 16.42 -9.60
CA GLY A 305 -11.28 16.06 -10.21
C GLY A 305 -10.92 16.77 -11.53
N ILE A 306 -11.84 17.53 -12.13
CA ILE A 306 -11.57 18.31 -13.36
C ILE A 306 -11.24 19.77 -13.00
N ARG A 307 -9.97 20.19 -13.13
CA ARG A 307 -9.56 21.60 -13.06
C ARG A 307 -9.40 22.20 -14.46
N GLN A 308 -9.93 23.41 -14.67
CA GLN A 308 -9.54 24.25 -15.81
C GLN A 308 -8.22 24.93 -15.44
N ILE A 309 -7.16 24.68 -16.19
CA ILE A 309 -6.01 25.59 -16.17
C ILE A 309 -6.48 26.87 -16.85
N TRP A 310 -6.80 27.88 -16.06
CA TRP A 310 -7.15 29.22 -16.54
C TRP A 310 -6.63 30.29 -15.59
N VAL A 311 -5.32 30.31 -15.30
CA VAL A 311 -4.62 31.47 -14.71
C VAL A 311 -3.15 31.42 -15.10
N ILE A 312 -2.76 31.90 -16.28
CA ILE A 312 -1.51 32.68 -16.53
C ILE A 312 -1.71 33.47 -17.84
N LEU A 313 -2.65 34.42 -17.90
CA LEU A 313 -2.62 35.46 -18.95
C LEU A 313 -3.27 36.80 -18.53
N ASN A 314 -3.79 36.96 -17.31
CA ASN A 314 -4.47 38.20 -16.89
C ASN A 314 -3.85 38.90 -15.66
N LEU A 315 -2.60 38.61 -15.30
CA LEU A 315 -1.92 39.28 -14.18
C LEU A 315 -0.78 40.25 -14.57
N PHE A 316 -0.62 40.57 -15.85
CA PHE A 316 0.31 41.63 -16.28
C PHE A 316 -0.25 42.44 -17.46
N PRO A 317 -0.97 43.56 -17.22
CA PRO A 317 -1.43 44.47 -18.27
C PRO A 317 -0.28 45.12 -19.07
N ASP A 318 0.96 45.02 -18.59
CA ASP A 318 2.13 45.68 -19.18
C ASP A 318 2.94 44.80 -20.13
N ILE A 319 2.80 43.47 -20.08
CA ILE A 319 3.49 42.57 -21.01
C ILE A 319 2.78 42.54 -22.37
N SER A 320 1.44 42.60 -22.39
CA SER A 320 0.66 42.71 -23.64
C SER A 320 0.95 44.00 -24.41
N ARG A 321 1.28 45.11 -23.73
CA ARG A 321 1.66 46.38 -24.38
C ARG A 321 3.11 46.38 -24.90
N ALA A 322 4.00 45.61 -24.27
CA ALA A 322 5.39 45.47 -24.72
C ALA A 322 5.48 44.56 -25.97
N VAL A 323 4.74 43.46 -26.01
CA VAL A 323 4.72 42.54 -27.16
C VAL A 323 4.01 43.16 -28.37
N ALA A 324 2.92 43.93 -28.16
CA ALA A 324 2.22 44.65 -29.22
C ALA A 324 3.03 45.80 -29.86
N ARG A 325 4.07 46.33 -29.19
CA ARG A 325 4.98 47.35 -29.77
C ARG A 325 6.16 46.75 -30.54
N ILE A 326 6.54 45.50 -30.28
CA ILE A 326 7.63 44.82 -31.00
C ILE A 326 7.12 44.26 -32.34
N GLY A 327 5.85 43.87 -32.43
CA GLY A 327 5.22 43.39 -33.67
C GLY A 327 4.86 44.46 -34.72
N LYS A 328 5.00 45.76 -34.41
CA LYS A 328 4.61 46.88 -35.31
C LYS A 328 5.79 47.71 -35.85
N ARG A 329 7.01 47.14 -35.89
CA ARG A 329 8.20 47.79 -36.48
C ARG A 329 8.96 46.91 -37.49
N HIS A 330 8.26 46.05 -38.21
CA HIS A 330 8.78 45.46 -39.44
C HIS A 330 7.77 45.64 -40.59
N ASP A 331 7.45 46.90 -40.90
CA ASP A 331 6.92 47.24 -42.22
C ASP A 331 7.06 48.75 -42.48
N THR A 332 8.29 49.22 -42.65
CA THR A 332 8.63 50.40 -43.47
C THR A 332 10.12 50.37 -43.73
N GLY A 333 10.51 50.18 -44.99
CA GLY A 333 11.89 50.29 -45.42
C GLY A 333 12.43 51.70 -45.27
N ALA A 334 13.60 51.85 -44.67
CA ALA A 334 14.60 52.87 -45.00
C ALA A 334 15.87 52.67 -44.15
N MET A 335 16.96 52.41 -44.87
CA MET A 335 18.37 52.70 -44.58
C MET A 335 18.75 53.28 -43.20
N MET A 336 19.69 52.62 -42.53
CA MET A 336 20.72 53.28 -41.70
C MET A 336 22.02 52.43 -41.64
N PRO A 337 23.17 53.04 -41.32
CA PRO A 337 24.41 52.87 -42.06
C PRO A 337 25.40 51.87 -41.45
N ARG A 338 26.39 51.50 -42.29
CA ARG A 338 27.62 50.78 -41.94
C ARG A 338 28.45 51.53 -40.89
N LEU A 339 29.24 50.74 -40.15
CA LEU A 339 30.54 50.97 -39.47
C LEU A 339 30.49 50.18 -38.14
N ASP A 340 31.45 49.36 -37.74
CA ASP A 340 32.75 49.09 -38.33
C ASP A 340 33.34 47.77 -37.83
N ASP A 341 34.31 47.34 -38.63
CA ASP A 341 35.03 46.07 -38.69
C ASP A 341 36.01 45.87 -37.51
N LYS A 342 35.92 44.73 -36.80
CA LYS A 342 37.03 44.10 -36.04
C LYS A 342 36.63 42.75 -35.41
N ALA A 343 36.26 41.78 -36.24
CA ALA A 343 36.35 40.35 -35.86
C ALA A 343 36.43 39.42 -37.08
N SER A 344 36.93 39.93 -38.21
CA SER A 344 37.09 39.22 -39.47
C SER A 344 38.53 38.76 -39.64
N ARG A 345 38.92 37.65 -38.99
CA ARG A 345 40.08 36.82 -39.38
C ARG A 345 40.03 35.47 -38.67
N LEU A 346 40.17 34.39 -39.46
CA LEU A 346 39.96 32.96 -39.19
C LEU A 346 38.48 32.54 -39.32
N ILE A 347 37.95 31.96 -40.41
CA ILE A 347 38.48 31.02 -41.42
C ILE A 347 37.63 31.09 -42.73
N ARG A 348 38.24 30.85 -43.89
CA ARG A 348 37.66 30.58 -45.24
C ARG A 348 38.53 29.46 -45.87
N PRO A 349 38.12 28.72 -46.93
CA PRO A 349 36.96 27.81 -47.04
C PRO A 349 37.30 26.48 -47.81
N CYS A 350 36.27 25.65 -48.07
CA CYS A 350 36.15 24.57 -49.10
C CYS A 350 36.74 23.17 -48.77
N SER A 351 36.12 22.02 -49.11
CA SER A 351 34.92 21.72 -49.94
C SER A 351 34.44 20.26 -49.76
N VAL A 352 33.11 20.06 -49.64
CA VAL A 352 32.24 19.05 -50.34
C VAL A 352 32.54 17.55 -50.05
N THR A 353 31.67 16.65 -49.55
CA THR A 353 30.21 16.38 -49.72
C THR A 353 29.73 15.38 -48.63
N ALA A 354 28.41 15.42 -48.33
CA ALA A 354 27.53 14.32 -47.87
C ALA A 354 27.42 13.91 -46.37
N HIS A 355 26.18 14.05 -45.88
CA HIS A 355 25.48 13.50 -44.69
C HIS A 355 25.82 13.96 -43.25
N PRO A 356 24.80 14.27 -42.39
CA PRO A 356 25.01 14.95 -41.11
C PRO A 356 25.00 14.02 -39.88
N PRO A 357 25.80 14.34 -38.85
CA PRO A 357 25.47 14.02 -37.47
C PRO A 357 25.15 15.30 -36.67
N SER A 358 24.09 15.23 -35.89
CA SER A 358 23.65 16.21 -34.89
C SER A 358 24.36 15.97 -33.56
N THR A 359 25.17 16.93 -33.10
CA THR A 359 25.44 17.28 -31.67
C THR A 359 26.62 18.26 -31.58
N CYS A 360 26.34 19.56 -31.44
CA CYS A 360 27.18 20.57 -30.77
C CYS A 360 26.70 21.97 -31.16
N LEU A 361 25.70 22.53 -30.47
CA LEU A 361 25.47 23.98 -30.51
C LEU A 361 24.64 24.50 -29.33
N ASP A 362 25.03 24.22 -28.07
CA ASP A 362 24.29 24.76 -26.90
C ASP A 362 25.15 25.38 -25.78
N ILE A 363 26.45 25.58 -26.00
CA ILE A 363 27.33 26.22 -24.99
C ILE A 363 27.60 27.70 -25.30
N TYR A 364 27.45 28.14 -26.56
CA TYR A 364 27.79 29.53 -26.96
C TYR A 364 26.65 30.55 -26.78
N THR A 365 25.40 30.12 -26.79
CA THR A 365 24.20 30.97 -26.63
C THR A 365 23.96 31.36 -25.17
N PHE A 366 24.34 30.49 -24.23
CA PHE A 366 24.15 30.74 -22.79
C PHE A 366 25.15 31.76 -22.21
N LEU A 367 26.41 31.74 -22.68
CA LEU A 367 27.46 32.66 -22.23
C LEU A 367 27.32 34.09 -22.78
N LEU A 368 26.63 34.28 -23.92
CA LEU A 368 26.40 35.61 -24.51
C LEU A 368 25.22 36.35 -23.87
N MET A 369 24.18 35.64 -23.41
CA MET A 369 23.06 36.24 -22.68
C MET A 369 23.45 36.62 -21.23
N TYR A 370 24.31 35.84 -20.58
CA TYR A 370 24.79 36.15 -19.22
C TYR A 370 25.71 37.38 -19.16
N ARG A 371 26.45 37.69 -20.24
CA ARG A 371 27.33 38.87 -20.32
C ARG A 371 26.62 40.18 -20.68
N LEU A 372 25.45 40.13 -21.32
CA LEU A 372 24.69 41.34 -21.68
C LEU A 372 23.80 41.88 -20.54
N ALA A 373 23.53 41.07 -19.50
CA ALA A 373 22.68 41.47 -18.38
C ALA A 373 23.41 42.26 -17.26
N ILE A 374 24.75 42.30 -17.24
CA ILE A 374 25.52 42.91 -16.13
C ILE A 374 26.04 44.33 -16.41
N SER A 375 25.83 44.90 -17.60
CA SER A 375 26.49 46.17 -17.96
C SER A 375 25.56 47.27 -18.50
N ARG A 376 24.78 47.95 -17.64
CA ARG A 376 24.45 49.40 -17.75
C ARG A 376 24.08 50.01 -16.38
N PRO A 377 24.71 51.13 -15.94
CA PRO A 377 24.49 51.72 -14.62
C PRO A 377 23.60 52.97 -14.72
N PHE A 378 22.29 52.88 -14.45
CA PHE A 378 21.48 54.05 -14.08
C PHE A 378 20.10 53.65 -13.57
N LEU A 379 20.01 53.14 -12.34
CA LEU A 379 18.85 53.32 -11.45
C LEU A 379 19.22 52.96 -10.00
N ARG A 380 20.34 53.50 -9.51
CA ARG A 380 20.82 53.30 -8.14
C ARG A 380 20.32 54.43 -7.22
N GLN A 381 19.01 54.69 -7.22
CA GLN A 381 18.39 55.61 -6.25
C GLN A 381 16.85 55.49 -6.23
N LYS A 382 16.31 54.27 -6.15
CA LYS A 382 14.94 53.98 -5.67
C LYS A 382 14.69 52.48 -5.48
N ILE A 383 15.73 51.72 -5.12
CA ILE A 383 15.62 50.35 -4.62
C ILE A 383 16.17 50.38 -3.20
N GLY A 384 15.40 51.00 -2.32
CA GLY A 384 15.67 51.09 -0.89
C GLY A 384 14.43 50.89 -0.02
N PHE A 385 13.27 50.55 -0.63
CA PHE A 385 12.01 50.45 0.10
C PHE A 385 11.09 49.31 -0.37
N LEU A 386 11.58 48.35 -1.16
CA LEU A 386 10.85 47.13 -1.56
C LEU A 386 11.76 45.90 -1.53
N SER A 387 12.52 45.73 -0.43
CA SER A 387 13.23 44.47 -0.13
C SER A 387 12.61 43.71 1.06
N SER A 388 11.36 44.03 1.43
CA SER A 388 10.70 43.39 2.58
C SER A 388 9.37 42.67 2.24
N ALA A 389 8.99 42.57 0.96
CA ALA A 389 7.68 42.00 0.61
C ALA A 389 7.76 41.17 -0.69
N LEU A 390 8.55 40.10 -0.64
CA LEU A 390 8.42 38.91 -1.50
C LEU A 390 9.26 37.80 -0.83
N VAL A 391 8.86 37.45 0.39
CA VAL A 391 9.25 36.18 0.98
C VAL A 391 8.44 35.14 0.19
N ALA A 392 9.10 34.46 -0.74
CA ALA A 392 8.60 33.19 -1.25
C ALA A 392 8.21 32.35 -0.03
N THR A 393 6.96 31.87 0.03
CA THR A 393 6.47 31.06 1.16
C THR A 393 7.41 29.87 1.35
N ARG A 394 8.24 29.98 2.38
CA ARG A 394 9.11 28.95 2.91
C ARG A 394 8.21 27.96 3.63
N ALA A 395 8.41 26.68 3.40
CA ALA A 395 7.75 25.66 4.21
C ALA A 395 8.73 24.51 4.43
N MET A 396 9.06 24.26 5.70
CA MET A 396 9.54 22.97 6.16
C MET A 396 8.59 21.89 5.64
N HIS A 397 9.12 20.95 4.84
CA HIS A 397 8.33 19.82 4.37
C HIS A 397 8.52 18.62 5.29
N ILE A 398 7.46 18.22 6.00
CA ILE A 398 7.44 17.01 6.82
C ILE A 398 6.65 15.93 6.09
N GLN A 399 7.32 14.86 5.69
CA GLN A 399 6.70 13.65 5.15
C GLN A 399 6.66 12.57 6.23
N SER A 400 5.46 12.14 6.61
CA SER A 400 5.26 10.97 7.48
C SER A 400 5.39 9.69 6.67
N ILE A 401 6.22 8.75 7.14
CA ILE A 401 6.49 7.45 6.54
C ILE A 401 5.94 6.39 7.50
N PRO A 402 4.77 5.78 7.22
CA PRO A 402 4.24 4.69 8.01
C PRO A 402 5.14 3.45 7.82
N MET A 403 5.74 2.96 8.90
CA MET A 403 6.59 1.76 8.89
C MET A 403 5.76 0.55 9.31
N TRP A 404 5.00 -0.01 8.36
CA TRP A 404 3.94 -1.00 8.61
C TRP A 404 4.24 -2.37 8.01
N GLU A 405 5.48 -2.68 7.61
CA GLU A 405 5.82 -4.06 7.30
C GLU A 405 5.63 -4.96 8.54
N GLY A 406 4.93 -6.08 8.37
CA GLY A 406 4.59 -7.00 9.46
C GLY A 406 3.48 -6.47 10.39
N SER A 407 3.71 -6.53 11.71
CA SER A 407 2.79 -6.07 12.75
C SER A 407 3.16 -4.71 13.34
N SER A 408 4.10 -3.99 12.71
CA SER A 408 4.59 -2.68 13.16
C SER A 408 3.54 -1.59 12.94
N ASN A 409 3.56 -0.57 13.79
CA ASN A 409 2.71 0.61 13.69
C ASN A 409 3.49 1.93 13.88
N ASN A 410 4.79 1.89 13.62
CA ASN A 410 5.71 3.00 13.83
C ASN A 410 5.59 4.06 12.73
N TYR A 411 6.02 5.28 13.03
CA TYR A 411 6.22 6.36 12.08
C TYR A 411 7.67 6.80 12.04
N ALA A 412 8.19 6.98 10.83
CA ALA A 412 9.39 7.78 10.59
C ALA A 412 8.96 9.11 9.96
N TYR A 413 9.78 10.15 10.13
CA TYR A 413 9.50 11.47 9.56
C TYR A 413 10.69 12.01 8.79
N LEU A 414 10.49 12.30 7.52
CA LEU A 414 11.48 12.99 6.71
C LEU A 414 11.18 14.49 6.73
N VAL A 415 12.10 15.26 7.29
CA VAL A 415 12.05 16.73 7.36
C VAL A 415 13.02 17.29 6.34
N VAL A 416 12.53 18.09 5.40
CA VAL A 416 13.35 18.68 4.33
C VAL A 416 13.28 20.20 4.39
N ASP A 417 14.45 20.84 4.40
CA ASP A 417 14.55 22.28 4.14
C ASP A 417 14.43 22.55 2.64
N ASP A 418 13.40 23.28 2.25
CA ASP A 418 13.07 23.51 0.86
C ASP A 418 14.15 24.30 0.10
N LYS A 419 14.95 25.10 0.81
CA LYS A 419 15.96 25.97 0.23
C LYS A 419 17.32 25.27 0.07
N SER A 420 17.85 24.67 1.13
CA SER A 420 19.12 23.94 1.07
C SER A 420 18.98 22.57 0.40
N LYS A 421 17.77 21.99 0.45
CA LYS A 421 17.50 20.58 0.17
C LYS A 421 18.21 19.62 1.14
N ASP A 422 18.71 20.15 2.26
CA ASP A 422 19.17 19.33 3.38
C ASP A 422 17.95 18.65 4.02
N ALA A 423 18.15 17.41 4.46
CA ALA A 423 17.09 16.60 5.04
C ALA A 423 17.57 15.90 6.31
N VAL A 424 16.63 15.70 7.24
CA VAL A 424 16.78 14.90 8.46
C VAL A 424 15.67 13.86 8.46
N ILE A 425 16.03 12.62 8.77
CA ILE A 425 15.06 11.57 9.07
C ILE A 425 14.98 11.37 10.58
N VAL A 426 13.75 11.30 11.10
CA VAL A 426 13.42 11.08 12.51
C VAL A 426 12.88 9.65 12.66
N ASP A 427 13.38 8.93 13.66
CA ASP A 427 13.03 7.55 14.05
C ASP A 427 12.99 6.53 12.89
N PRO A 428 14.09 6.34 12.13
CA PRO A 428 14.14 5.41 11.01
C PRO A 428 14.27 3.95 11.47
N ALA A 429 13.16 3.31 11.85
CA ALA A 429 13.17 1.94 12.40
C ALA A 429 13.43 0.82 11.37
N ASN A 430 12.95 0.95 10.13
CA ASN A 430 13.09 -0.09 9.11
C ASN A 430 13.75 0.45 7.82
N PRO A 431 15.08 0.26 7.64
CA PRO A 431 15.84 0.78 6.50
C PRO A 431 15.24 0.58 5.11
N PRO A 432 14.77 -0.61 4.73
CA PRO A 432 14.18 -0.85 3.42
C PRO A 432 12.95 0.01 3.10
N GLU A 433 12.16 0.44 4.11
CA GLU A 433 10.90 1.16 3.88
C GLU A 433 11.10 2.64 3.51
N TYR A 434 12.23 3.25 3.88
CA TYR A 434 12.59 4.60 3.42
C TYR A 434 13.67 4.61 2.32
N VAL A 435 14.38 3.49 2.10
CA VAL A 435 15.28 3.28 0.95
C VAL A 435 14.44 3.04 -0.31
N GLY A 436 13.81 4.10 -0.81
CA GLY A 436 12.90 4.03 -1.96
C GLY A 436 11.74 5.02 -1.93
N CYS A 437 11.54 5.73 -0.82
CA CYS A 437 10.64 6.87 -0.76
C CYS A 437 11.06 7.90 -1.82
N ALA A 438 10.23 8.04 -2.85
CA ALA A 438 10.52 8.82 -4.05
C ALA A 438 10.72 10.30 -3.73
N TYR A 439 11.97 10.76 -3.89
CA TYR A 439 12.33 12.16 -3.90
C TYR A 439 11.58 12.88 -5.04
N PRO A 440 10.98 14.07 -4.80
CA PRO A 440 10.62 14.96 -5.90
C PRO A 440 11.88 15.26 -6.71
N GLU A 441 11.80 15.10 -8.04
CA GLU A 441 12.91 15.25 -8.98
C GLU A 441 13.76 16.51 -8.68
N GLY A 442 15.02 16.32 -8.28
CA GLY A 442 16.00 17.41 -8.10
C GLY A 442 16.89 17.37 -6.85
N CYS A 443 16.68 16.46 -5.90
CA CYS A 443 17.45 16.44 -4.65
C CYS A 443 18.56 15.36 -4.68
N TYR A 444 19.72 15.70 -5.25
CA TYR A 444 20.95 14.93 -5.06
C TYR A 444 22.07 15.87 -4.67
N SER A 445 22.41 15.90 -3.37
CA SER A 445 23.75 15.86 -2.77
C SER A 445 23.76 16.51 -1.37
N GLY A 446 23.76 15.68 -0.31
CA GLY A 446 24.25 16.09 1.02
C GLY A 446 23.23 16.16 2.16
N GLY A 447 22.58 15.05 2.55
CA GLY A 447 22.05 14.96 3.92
C GLY A 447 23.22 14.92 4.90
N LYS A 448 23.31 15.86 5.85
CA LYS A 448 24.40 15.93 6.82
C LYS A 448 24.07 15.26 8.16
N ASP A 449 22.80 15.26 8.58
CA ASP A 449 22.42 14.85 9.93
C ASP A 449 21.19 13.91 9.93
N GLN A 450 21.19 12.91 10.82
CA GLN A 450 20.14 11.97 11.15
C GLN A 450 19.72 12.19 12.61
N LEU A 451 18.43 12.07 12.94
CA LEU A 451 17.89 12.35 14.27
C LEU A 451 17.20 11.08 14.79
N ASP A 452 17.60 10.58 15.95
CA ASP A 452 17.04 9.39 16.58
C ASP A 452 16.54 9.74 17.98
N SER A 453 15.26 9.49 18.25
CA SER A 453 14.65 9.80 19.54
C SER A 453 14.50 8.59 20.49
N HIS A 454 14.81 7.34 20.05
CA HIS A 454 14.63 6.11 20.86
C HIS A 454 15.65 4.98 20.60
N CYS A 455 16.22 4.41 21.67
CA CYS A 455 17.26 3.36 21.61
C CYS A 455 16.81 1.92 21.26
N GLN A 456 15.76 1.73 20.45
CA GLN A 456 15.34 0.37 20.03
C GLN A 456 15.35 0.11 18.52
N HIS A 457 16.09 0.90 17.75
CA HIS A 457 16.14 0.74 16.30
C HIS A 457 17.57 0.50 15.77
N PRO A 458 17.76 -0.50 14.87
CA PRO A 458 19.08 -0.86 14.39
C PRO A 458 19.73 0.28 13.61
N SER A 459 20.97 0.60 13.95
CA SER A 459 21.73 1.67 13.31
C SER A 459 21.97 1.37 11.82
N LEU A 460 21.87 2.42 10.99
CA LEU A 460 21.99 2.42 9.53
C LEU A 460 23.42 2.14 8.98
N ALA A 461 24.28 1.49 9.77
CA ALA A 461 25.66 1.17 9.41
C ALA A 461 25.80 0.34 8.12
N GLU A 462 24.71 -0.27 7.64
CA GLU A 462 24.67 -1.13 6.45
C GLU A 462 24.58 -0.37 5.11
N LEU A 463 24.38 0.96 5.10
CA LEU A 463 24.07 1.72 3.86
C LEU A 463 25.27 2.37 3.13
N GLY A 464 26.51 2.04 3.50
CA GLY A 464 27.70 2.24 2.66
C GLY A 464 28.02 3.68 2.20
N SER A 465 27.45 4.70 2.83
CA SER A 465 27.54 6.13 2.44
C SER A 465 28.14 6.98 3.59
N PRO A 466 28.63 8.21 3.36
CA PRO A 466 29.58 8.88 4.25
C PRO A 466 29.00 9.11 5.65
N LYS A 467 29.89 9.15 6.65
CA LYS A 467 29.63 9.32 8.09
C LYS A 467 28.58 10.40 8.36
N LEU A 468 27.32 10.01 8.57
CA LEU A 468 26.21 10.88 8.95
C LEU A 468 26.28 11.15 10.45
N ASP A 469 25.94 12.37 10.87
CA ASP A 469 25.79 12.65 12.30
C ASP A 469 24.47 12.06 12.81
N ILE A 470 24.51 11.28 13.88
CA ILE A 470 23.33 10.71 14.53
C ILE A 470 23.08 11.50 15.80
N ILE A 471 21.98 12.24 15.84
CA ILE A 471 21.61 13.13 16.93
C ILE A 471 20.55 12.44 17.80
N GLY A 472 20.85 12.13 19.06
CA GLY A 472 19.91 11.38 19.90
C GLY A 472 20.30 11.28 21.37
N GLY A 473 19.60 10.41 22.10
CA GLY A 473 19.88 10.07 23.49
C GLY A 473 21.31 9.58 23.68
N LYS A 474 21.95 9.94 24.79
CA LYS A 474 23.38 9.66 25.02
C LYS A 474 23.70 8.17 24.99
N ASP A 475 22.74 7.34 25.40
CA ASP A 475 22.94 5.91 25.60
C ASP A 475 22.49 5.08 24.39
N CYS A 476 22.03 5.72 23.31
CA CYS A 476 21.65 5.04 22.07
C CYS A 476 22.85 4.69 21.18
N GLU A 477 22.77 3.54 20.49
CA GLU A 477 23.83 3.02 19.64
C GLU A 477 24.06 3.90 18.40
N GLY A 478 25.32 4.27 18.13
CA GLY A 478 25.68 5.03 16.94
C GLY A 478 25.52 6.56 17.06
N VAL A 479 24.97 7.07 18.16
CA VAL A 479 24.81 8.52 18.39
C VAL A 479 26.16 9.24 18.34
N THR A 480 26.23 10.26 17.47
CA THR A 480 27.40 11.13 17.33
C THR A 480 27.24 12.43 18.13
N LYS A 481 26.00 12.86 18.39
CA LYS A 481 25.70 14.11 19.11
C LYS A 481 24.46 13.97 20.00
N THR A 482 24.55 14.43 21.24
CA THR A 482 23.39 14.53 22.14
C THR A 482 23.16 15.99 22.48
N PRO A 483 22.05 16.61 22.02
CA PRO A 483 21.73 17.98 22.38
C PRO A 483 21.28 18.04 23.85
N GLY A 484 21.71 19.06 24.57
CA GLY A 484 21.20 19.35 25.91
C GLY A 484 19.73 19.78 25.88
N HIS A 485 19.05 19.71 27.03
CA HIS A 485 17.69 20.24 27.14
C HIS A 485 17.67 21.74 26.81
N GLY A 486 16.86 22.11 25.81
CA GLY A 486 16.73 23.46 25.29
C GLY A 486 17.82 23.87 24.29
N GLU A 487 18.81 23.01 24.03
CA GLU A 487 19.85 23.26 23.03
C GLU A 487 19.26 23.24 21.63
N THR A 488 19.68 24.21 20.81
CA THR A 488 19.22 24.36 19.43
C THR A 488 20.31 24.02 18.43
N PHE A 489 19.94 23.36 17.34
CA PHE A 489 20.77 23.17 16.15
C PHE A 489 19.94 23.48 14.89
N LYS A 490 20.59 23.56 13.73
CA LYS A 490 19.94 23.98 12.48
C LYS A 490 20.14 22.98 11.36
N LEU A 491 19.09 22.78 10.57
CA LEU A 491 19.11 22.13 9.26
C LEU A 491 18.75 23.20 8.22
N GLY A 492 19.74 23.70 7.48
CA GLY A 492 19.54 24.89 6.64
C GLY A 492 19.01 26.08 7.46
N ASP A 493 17.81 26.56 7.13
CA ASP A 493 17.13 27.64 7.86
C ASP A 493 16.16 27.13 8.97
N ILE A 494 15.91 25.81 9.06
CA ILE A 494 15.03 25.18 10.06
C ILE A 494 15.77 25.07 11.40
N THR A 495 15.12 25.46 12.49
CA THR A 495 15.71 25.36 13.84
C THR A 495 15.10 24.20 14.61
N PHE A 496 15.95 23.27 15.05
CA PHE A 496 15.60 22.17 15.94
C PHE A 496 16.01 22.52 17.37
N LYS A 497 15.18 22.17 18.34
CA LYS A 497 15.43 22.32 19.78
C LYS A 497 15.19 20.99 20.47
N GLY A 498 16.22 20.48 21.14
CA GLY A 498 16.10 19.27 21.95
C GLY A 498 15.29 19.55 23.22
N VAL A 499 14.23 18.78 23.45
CA VAL A 499 13.39 18.84 24.65
C VAL A 499 13.48 17.48 25.32
N HIS A 500 14.38 17.33 26.28
CA HIS A 500 14.50 16.08 27.05
C HIS A 500 13.17 15.74 27.73
N THR A 501 12.77 14.48 27.66
CA THR A 501 11.51 13.96 28.22
C THR A 501 11.72 12.56 28.81
N PRO A 502 12.63 12.42 29.80
CA PRO A 502 12.89 11.13 30.43
C PRO A 502 11.61 10.59 31.05
N CYS A 503 11.25 9.35 30.73
CA CYS A 503 10.26 8.54 31.45
C CYS A 503 10.05 7.19 30.72
N HIS A 504 9.71 7.26 29.43
CA HIS A 504 9.55 6.06 28.61
C HIS A 504 10.88 5.30 28.54
N THR A 505 11.92 6.00 28.08
CA THR A 505 13.33 5.72 28.39
C THR A 505 13.92 6.90 29.15
N GLN A 506 15.04 6.70 29.84
CA GLN A 506 15.73 7.77 30.57
C GLN A 506 16.43 8.79 29.67
N ASP A 507 16.67 8.44 28.41
CA ASP A 507 17.37 9.29 27.46
C ASP A 507 16.47 9.80 26.32
N SER A 508 15.15 9.65 26.46
CA SER A 508 14.14 10.15 25.52
C SER A 508 14.28 11.67 25.28
N ILE A 509 14.35 12.08 24.02
CA ILE A 509 14.41 13.48 23.58
C ILE A 509 13.32 13.75 22.54
N CYS A 510 12.42 14.69 22.83
CA CYS A 510 11.52 15.24 21.85
C CYS A 510 12.22 16.36 21.06
N PHE A 511 11.93 16.51 19.77
CA PHE A 511 12.52 17.56 18.94
C PHE A 511 11.46 18.56 18.51
N PHE A 512 11.53 19.76 19.10
CA PHE A 512 10.71 20.89 18.70
C PHE A 512 11.37 21.62 17.53
N VAL A 513 10.61 21.89 16.48
CA VAL A 513 11.13 22.37 15.20
C VAL A 513 10.36 23.61 14.77
N GLU A 514 11.10 24.63 14.36
CA GLU A 514 10.56 25.92 13.93
C GLU A 514 11.12 26.31 12.57
N ASP A 515 10.21 26.66 11.64
CA ASP A 515 10.52 27.32 10.37
C ASP A 515 9.60 28.54 10.18
N GLY A 516 10.10 29.71 10.55
CA GLY A 516 9.33 30.95 10.51
C GLY A 516 8.11 30.90 11.44
N LYS A 517 6.91 30.75 10.86
CA LYS A 517 5.65 30.64 11.60
C LYS A 517 5.25 29.18 11.88
N ASP A 518 5.77 28.24 11.10
CA ASP A 518 5.41 26.83 11.22
C ASP A 518 6.16 26.19 12.39
N LYS A 519 5.45 25.39 13.17
CA LYS A 519 5.94 24.74 14.39
C LYS A 519 5.52 23.28 14.41
N ALA A 520 6.47 22.39 14.67
CA ALA A 520 6.24 20.96 14.81
C ALA A 520 7.00 20.42 16.03
N VAL A 521 6.53 19.32 16.60
CA VAL A 521 7.28 18.57 17.61
C VAL A 521 7.22 17.08 17.31
N PHE A 522 8.39 16.46 17.22
CA PHE A 522 8.56 15.02 17.14
C PHE A 522 8.68 14.47 18.54
N THR A 523 7.73 13.64 18.95
CA THR A 523 7.56 13.27 20.37
C THR A 523 7.95 11.83 20.69
N GLY A 524 8.28 11.04 19.66
CA GLY A 524 8.52 9.60 19.79
C GLY A 524 7.46 8.95 20.69
N ASP A 525 7.91 8.21 21.69
CA ASP A 525 7.07 7.49 22.63
C ASP A 525 6.71 8.27 23.90
N THR A 526 7.05 9.56 23.98
CA THR A 526 6.66 10.39 25.14
C THR A 526 5.16 10.75 25.05
N LEU A 527 4.78 11.47 23.99
CA LEU A 527 3.42 11.94 23.73
C LEU A 527 2.87 11.27 22.47
N PHE A 528 1.71 10.62 22.59
CA PHE A 528 0.92 10.13 21.48
C PHE A 528 -0.36 10.96 21.33
N ILE A 529 -0.99 10.94 20.15
CA ILE A 529 -2.31 11.58 20.02
C ILE A 529 -3.30 10.91 20.98
N GLY A 530 -3.84 11.69 21.92
CA GLY A 530 -4.76 11.24 22.97
C GLY A 530 -4.15 10.27 24.00
N GLY A 531 -2.82 10.13 24.07
CA GLY A 531 -2.15 9.20 24.99
C GLY A 531 -0.72 9.57 25.36
N CYS A 532 -0.04 8.68 26.07
CA CYS A 532 1.39 8.79 26.40
C CYS A 532 2.06 7.40 26.40
N GLY A 533 3.39 7.39 26.43
CA GLY A 533 4.23 6.20 26.58
C GLY A 533 3.93 5.40 27.84
N ARG A 534 4.32 4.11 27.81
CA ARG A 534 4.47 3.33 29.06
C ARG A 534 5.74 3.79 29.78
N PHE A 535 5.72 3.76 31.11
CA PHE A 535 6.85 4.19 31.93
C PHE A 535 7.75 2.98 32.15
N PHE A 536 8.59 2.62 31.18
CA PHE A 536 9.44 1.44 31.30
C PHE A 536 10.63 1.70 32.21
N GLU A 537 11.27 2.86 32.06
CA GLU A 537 12.48 3.22 32.82
C GLU A 537 12.27 4.41 33.76
N GLY A 538 11.03 4.89 33.89
CA GLY A 538 10.71 6.09 34.65
C GLY A 538 9.43 6.00 35.44
N ASN A 539 8.96 7.15 35.93
CA ASN A 539 7.82 7.24 36.84
C ASN A 539 6.83 8.35 36.46
N ALA A 540 5.74 8.46 37.22
CA ALA A 540 4.66 9.41 36.96
C ALA A 540 5.06 10.88 37.15
N GLU A 541 6.02 11.17 38.04
CA GLU A 541 6.54 12.53 38.23
C GLU A 541 7.30 12.98 36.98
N GLU A 542 8.13 12.08 36.44
CA GLU A 542 8.87 12.30 35.21
C GLU A 542 7.95 12.46 33.99
N MET A 543 6.93 11.61 33.81
CA MET A 543 5.96 11.80 32.71
C MET A 543 5.15 13.08 32.88
N HIS A 544 4.76 13.44 34.11
CA HIS A 544 4.06 14.69 34.36
C HIS A 544 4.94 15.90 34.03
N GLU A 545 6.22 15.88 34.41
CA GLU A 545 7.22 16.88 34.04
C GLU A 545 7.37 16.97 32.50
N ALA A 546 7.51 15.83 31.81
CA ALA A 546 7.64 15.75 30.37
C ALA A 546 6.42 16.33 29.63
N LEU A 547 5.21 15.86 29.95
CA LEU A 547 3.99 16.26 29.24
C LEU A 547 3.48 17.64 29.66
N ASN A 548 3.30 17.85 30.96
CA ASN A 548 2.53 18.99 31.48
C ASN A 548 3.39 20.22 31.79
N LYS A 549 4.72 20.07 31.91
CA LYS A 549 5.62 21.22 32.13
C LYS A 549 6.51 21.51 30.94
N ARG A 550 7.02 20.49 30.24
CA ARG A 550 7.91 20.69 29.08
C ARG A 550 7.13 20.81 27.77
N LEU A 551 6.41 19.77 27.36
CA LEU A 551 5.69 19.77 26.08
C LEU A 551 4.49 20.72 26.09
N ALA A 552 3.74 20.79 27.18
CA ALA A 552 2.63 21.74 27.33
C ALA A 552 3.09 23.22 27.36
N ALA A 553 4.38 23.50 27.61
CA ALA A 553 4.92 24.86 27.54
C ALA A 553 5.26 25.31 26.11
N LEU A 554 5.21 24.39 25.14
CA LEU A 554 5.34 24.74 23.73
C LEU A 554 4.10 25.52 23.24
N PRO A 555 4.23 26.33 22.17
CA PRO A 555 3.11 27.05 21.59
C PRO A 555 1.96 26.11 21.20
N ASP A 556 0.71 26.54 21.43
CA ASP A 556 -0.48 25.72 21.21
C ASP A 556 -0.67 25.32 19.73
N ASP A 557 -0.17 26.12 18.78
CA ASP A 557 -0.20 25.85 17.34
C ASP A 557 0.86 24.85 16.87
N THR A 558 1.68 24.31 17.77
CA THR A 558 2.72 23.31 17.45
C THR A 558 2.09 21.98 17.06
N VAL A 559 2.33 21.52 15.82
CA VAL A 559 1.83 20.24 15.30
C VAL A 559 2.59 19.05 15.90
N VAL A 560 1.87 18.01 16.33
CA VAL A 560 2.44 16.84 17.01
C VAL A 560 2.66 15.67 16.03
N TYR A 561 3.86 15.10 16.08
CA TYR A 561 4.32 13.95 15.29
C TYR A 561 4.84 12.83 16.21
N PRO A 562 4.01 11.84 16.56
CA PRO A 562 4.35 10.79 17.53
C PRO A 562 5.00 9.54 16.93
N GLY A 563 5.70 8.73 17.73
CA GLY A 563 6.40 7.53 17.23
C GLY A 563 5.51 6.42 16.67
N HIS A 564 4.23 6.35 17.07
CA HIS A 564 3.31 5.25 16.71
C HIS A 564 1.89 5.70 16.40
N GLU A 565 1.19 4.92 15.57
CA GLU A 565 -0.24 5.04 15.32
C GLU A 565 -1.04 4.28 16.40
N TYR A 566 -1.17 4.88 17.60
CA TYR A 566 -1.96 4.37 18.73
C TYR A 566 -3.29 5.11 18.98
N THR A 567 -3.62 6.10 18.15
CA THR A 567 -4.69 7.06 18.40
C THR A 567 -6.05 6.41 18.64
N LYS A 568 -6.40 5.36 17.87
CA LYS A 568 -7.65 4.60 18.07
C LYS A 568 -7.75 3.93 19.44
N ALA A 569 -6.67 3.31 19.91
CA ALA A 569 -6.66 2.67 21.23
C ALA A 569 -6.65 3.73 22.35
N ASN A 570 -5.88 4.80 22.15
CA ASN A 570 -5.78 5.93 23.08
C ASN A 570 -7.13 6.62 23.29
N VAL A 571 -7.86 6.92 22.21
CA VAL A 571 -9.12 7.64 22.32
C VAL A 571 -10.25 6.79 22.89
N LYS A 572 -10.24 5.47 22.68
CA LYS A 572 -11.18 4.56 23.38
C LYS A 572 -11.00 4.61 24.89
N PHE A 573 -9.76 4.67 25.37
CA PHE A 573 -9.47 4.86 26.78
C PHE A 573 -9.82 6.29 27.24
N ALA A 574 -9.43 7.32 26.50
CA ALA A 574 -9.76 8.70 26.85
C ALA A 574 -11.29 8.90 26.98
N ALA A 575 -12.08 8.27 26.09
CA ALA A 575 -13.54 8.31 26.10
C ALA A 575 -14.18 7.51 27.24
N SER A 576 -13.46 6.57 27.88
CA SER A 576 -13.94 5.91 29.10
C SER A 576 -13.72 6.76 30.35
N VAL A 577 -12.74 7.68 30.31
CA VAL A 577 -12.39 8.58 31.42
C VAL A 577 -13.12 9.93 31.33
N SER A 578 -13.17 10.56 30.16
CA SER A 578 -13.69 11.93 29.98
C SER A 578 -14.73 11.98 28.86
N GLN A 579 -15.87 12.64 29.10
CA GLN A 579 -16.94 12.82 28.11
C GLN A 579 -16.91 14.17 27.38
N ARG A 580 -15.83 14.94 27.53
CA ARG A 580 -15.65 16.24 26.85
C ARG A 580 -15.78 16.12 25.32
N ASP A 581 -16.39 17.12 24.69
CA ASP A 581 -16.59 17.20 23.23
C ASP A 581 -15.29 17.02 22.43
N ALA A 582 -14.16 17.53 22.93
CA ALA A 582 -12.85 17.37 22.29
C ALA A 582 -12.45 15.89 22.15
N VAL A 583 -12.68 15.07 23.19
CA VAL A 583 -12.41 13.62 23.17
C VAL A 583 -13.32 12.91 22.15
N GLN A 584 -14.59 13.31 22.07
CA GLN A 584 -15.55 12.74 21.11
C GLN A 584 -15.24 13.13 19.66
N LYS A 585 -14.74 14.35 19.44
CA LYS A 585 -14.24 14.79 18.13
C LYS A 585 -13.01 13.98 17.72
N LEU A 586 -12.05 13.78 18.63
CA LEU A 586 -10.91 12.91 18.38
C LEU A 586 -11.36 11.46 18.08
N HIS A 587 -12.35 10.93 18.81
CA HIS A 587 -12.85 9.57 18.61
C HIS A 587 -13.44 9.42 17.21
N SER A 588 -14.28 10.37 16.81
CA SER A 588 -14.88 10.42 15.48
C SER A 588 -13.83 10.59 14.38
N PHE A 589 -12.79 11.41 14.62
CA PHE A 589 -11.69 11.56 13.68
C PHE A 589 -10.89 10.26 13.52
N ALA A 590 -10.54 9.61 14.63
CA ALA A 590 -9.77 8.38 14.64
C ALA A 590 -10.51 7.22 13.92
N GLU A 591 -11.82 7.07 14.12
CA GLU A 591 -12.60 6.03 13.42
C GLU A 591 -12.64 6.24 11.89
N ASN A 592 -12.66 7.50 11.44
CA ASN A 592 -12.76 7.86 10.03
C ASN A 592 -11.41 8.00 9.30
N ASN A 593 -10.27 7.95 10.01
CA ASN A 593 -8.94 8.14 9.42
C ASN A 593 -8.01 6.99 9.79
N LYS A 594 -7.25 6.49 8.80
CA LYS A 594 -6.22 5.47 9.04
C LYS A 594 -4.92 6.04 9.60
N VAL A 595 -4.64 7.31 9.29
CA VAL A 595 -3.41 8.03 9.67
C VAL A 595 -3.82 9.30 10.42
N THR A 596 -3.28 9.48 11.61
CA THR A 596 -3.64 10.59 12.52
C THR A 596 -2.47 11.50 12.88
N THR A 597 -1.23 11.07 12.61
CA THR A 597 -0.03 11.89 12.81
C THR A 597 -0.07 13.20 12.02
N GLY A 598 0.45 14.29 12.61
CA GLY A 598 0.56 15.59 11.95
C GLY A 598 -0.79 16.27 11.69
N LYS A 599 -1.85 15.88 12.42
CA LYS A 599 -3.21 16.44 12.29
C LYS A 599 -3.68 17.23 13.51
N PHE A 600 -2.99 17.08 14.63
CA PHE A 600 -3.33 17.68 15.92
C PHE A 600 -2.15 18.46 16.46
N THR A 601 -2.46 19.44 17.30
CA THR A 601 -1.50 20.36 17.88
C THR A 601 -1.35 20.12 19.39
N ILE A 602 -0.33 20.73 20.01
CA ILE A 602 -0.18 20.76 21.47
C ILE A 602 -1.43 21.36 22.13
N GLY A 603 -2.06 22.37 21.52
CA GLY A 603 -3.33 22.92 21.99
C GLY A 603 -4.46 21.91 21.97
N ASP A 604 -4.58 21.11 20.91
CA ASP A 604 -5.58 20.04 20.83
C ASP A 604 -5.34 18.95 21.89
N GLU A 605 -4.09 18.54 22.10
CA GLU A 605 -3.74 17.54 23.11
C GLU A 605 -4.10 18.00 24.53
N LYS A 606 -3.92 19.28 24.87
CA LYS A 606 -4.37 19.84 26.16
C LYS A 606 -5.89 19.74 26.36
N GLU A 607 -6.67 19.64 25.29
CA GLU A 607 -8.13 19.53 25.35
C GLU A 607 -8.63 18.08 25.41
N HIS A 608 -8.06 17.16 24.62
CA HIS A 608 -8.54 15.77 24.52
C HIS A 608 -7.68 14.73 25.22
N ASN A 609 -6.41 15.01 25.53
CA ASN A 609 -5.51 14.01 26.11
C ASN A 609 -5.62 14.01 27.64
N VAL A 610 -6.15 12.93 28.18
CA VAL A 610 -6.37 12.80 29.64
C VAL A 610 -5.07 12.86 30.45
N PHE A 611 -3.92 12.51 29.85
CA PHE A 611 -2.61 12.60 30.52
C PHE A 611 -2.05 14.04 30.56
N MET A 612 -2.56 14.94 29.71
CA MET A 612 -2.22 16.37 29.72
C MET A 612 -3.21 17.22 30.54
N ARG A 613 -4.17 16.56 31.20
CA ARG A 613 -5.28 17.18 31.93
C ARG A 613 -5.37 16.67 33.37
N VAL A 614 -4.23 16.35 33.98
CA VAL A 614 -4.18 15.75 35.34
C VAL A 614 -4.69 16.68 36.46
N GLU A 615 -4.82 17.97 36.18
CA GLU A 615 -5.42 18.98 37.08
C GLU A 615 -6.92 19.17 36.82
N ASP A 616 -7.50 18.51 35.81
CA ASP A 616 -8.91 18.65 35.49
C ASP A 616 -9.78 17.95 36.57
N PRO A 617 -10.75 18.65 37.19
CA PRO A 617 -11.62 18.07 38.20
C PRO A 617 -12.39 16.84 37.71
N GLU A 618 -12.72 16.75 36.42
CA GLU A 618 -13.36 15.57 35.82
C GLU A 618 -12.47 14.32 35.96
N ILE A 619 -11.19 14.49 35.66
CA ILE A 619 -10.20 13.41 35.64
C ILE A 619 -9.78 13.02 37.07
N GLN A 620 -9.60 14.01 37.95
CA GLN A 620 -9.34 13.78 39.37
C GLN A 620 -10.47 12.96 40.01
N LYS A 621 -11.73 13.29 39.69
CA LYS A 621 -12.89 12.54 40.18
C LYS A 621 -12.91 11.08 39.68
N GLN A 622 -12.51 10.83 38.44
CA GLN A 622 -12.50 9.48 37.85
C GLN A 622 -11.36 8.61 38.40
N THR A 623 -10.21 9.24 38.69
CA THR A 623 -9.07 8.55 39.28
C THR A 623 -9.19 8.38 40.79
N GLY A 624 -9.97 9.23 41.46
CA GLY A 624 -10.04 9.30 42.92
C GLY A 624 -8.87 10.03 43.56
N GLU A 625 -7.95 10.57 42.75
CA GLU A 625 -6.74 11.27 43.17
C GLU A 625 -6.86 12.77 42.89
N THR A 626 -6.14 13.58 43.66
CA THR A 626 -6.15 15.06 43.52
C THR A 626 -4.77 15.63 43.18
N GLU A 627 -3.70 14.96 43.59
CA GLU A 627 -2.34 15.36 43.27
C GLU A 627 -2.00 14.97 41.81
N PRO A 628 -1.52 15.91 40.96
CA PRO A 628 -1.29 15.67 39.53
C PRO A 628 -0.44 14.44 39.20
N VAL A 629 0.59 14.18 40.02
CA VAL A 629 1.48 13.02 39.86
C VAL A 629 0.76 11.71 40.21
N ALA A 630 -0.08 11.71 41.25
CA ALA A 630 -0.88 10.54 41.62
C ALA A 630 -1.97 10.25 40.56
N VAL A 631 -2.60 11.31 40.03
CA VAL A 631 -3.55 11.21 38.91
C VAL A 631 -2.86 10.63 37.67
N MET A 632 -1.66 11.10 37.33
CA MET A 632 -0.85 10.56 36.21
C MET A 632 -0.55 9.06 36.41
N ALA A 633 -0.09 8.67 37.59
CA ALA A 633 0.19 7.27 37.92
C ALA A 633 -1.07 6.41 37.76
N LYS A 634 -2.20 6.90 38.29
CA LYS A 634 -3.48 6.17 38.26
C LYS A 634 -4.02 6.02 36.84
N LEU A 635 -4.01 7.09 36.04
CA LEU A 635 -4.41 7.03 34.63
C LEU A 635 -3.54 6.04 33.84
N ARG A 636 -2.23 6.01 34.12
CA ARG A 636 -1.31 5.11 33.43
C ARG A 636 -1.60 3.65 33.77
N GLU A 637 -1.84 3.35 35.04
CA GLU A 637 -2.27 2.03 35.52
C GLU A 637 -3.61 1.61 34.88
N MET A 638 -4.62 2.50 34.92
CA MET A 638 -5.92 2.26 34.29
C MET A 638 -5.78 1.94 32.80
N LYS A 639 -4.93 2.67 32.05
CA LYS A 639 -4.70 2.42 30.62
C LYS A 639 -3.91 1.14 30.37
N ASN A 640 -3.00 0.76 31.26
CA ASN A 640 -2.24 -0.49 31.12
C ASN A 640 -3.14 -1.72 31.26
N ASN A 641 -4.17 -1.63 32.10
CA ASN A 641 -5.15 -2.69 32.35
C ASN A 641 -6.41 -2.58 31.46
N PHE A 642 -6.43 -1.66 30.50
CA PHE A 642 -7.59 -1.41 29.65
C PHE A 642 -7.63 -2.37 28.44
N ASN A 643 -8.54 -3.35 28.47
CA ASN A 643 -8.79 -4.23 27.33
C ASN A 643 -9.70 -3.56 26.29
N SER A 644 -9.16 -3.32 25.10
CA SER A 644 -9.87 -2.68 23.97
C SER A 644 -10.82 -3.61 23.20
N ASN A 645 -10.79 -4.91 23.52
CA ASN A 645 -11.68 -5.96 23.00
C ASN A 645 -12.57 -6.49 24.13
N GLY A 646 -13.75 -5.91 24.34
CA GLY A 646 -14.69 -6.49 25.30
C GLY A 646 -15.98 -5.71 25.46
N ASN A 647 -17.10 -6.42 25.29
CA ASN A 647 -18.37 -6.11 25.94
C ASN A 647 -18.11 -5.55 27.36
N ALA A 648 -18.73 -4.40 27.66
CA ALA A 648 -18.63 -3.79 28.97
C ALA A 648 -19.10 -4.77 30.06
N PRO A 649 -18.45 -4.80 31.23
CA PRO A 649 -19.00 -5.45 32.41
C PRO A 649 -20.28 -4.72 32.80
N SER A 650 -21.35 -5.48 32.97
CA SER A 650 -22.63 -4.99 33.44
C SER A 650 -22.53 -4.61 34.91
N GLU A 651 -22.36 -3.33 35.23
CA GLU A 651 -22.95 -2.75 36.44
C GLU A 651 -23.07 -1.22 36.40
N CYS A 652 -24.32 -0.78 36.58
CA CYS A 652 -24.77 0.48 37.19
C CYS A 652 -24.40 1.84 36.59
N ILE A 653 -25.17 2.32 35.60
CA ILE A 653 -25.78 3.67 35.67
C ILE A 653 -27.23 3.61 35.16
N SER A 654 -28.18 3.87 36.07
CA SER A 654 -29.60 4.03 35.78
C SER A 654 -29.87 5.39 35.13
N VAL A 655 -30.42 5.42 33.93
CA VAL A 655 -31.19 6.56 33.43
C VAL A 655 -32.50 6.08 32.83
N LYS A 656 -33.60 6.60 33.38
CA LYS A 656 -34.99 6.33 33.01
C LYS A 656 -35.38 7.09 31.74
N THR A 657 -36.33 6.50 31.00
CA THR A 657 -37.26 7.07 29.99
C THR A 657 -36.66 7.44 28.63
N TRP A 658 -37.25 7.13 27.47
CA TRP A 658 -38.66 6.97 27.10
C TRP A 658 -38.86 5.90 26.00
N SER A 659 -39.94 5.15 26.11
CA SER A 659 -40.37 4.09 25.18
C SER A 659 -41.03 4.68 23.93
N ASN A 660 -40.70 4.13 22.76
CA ASN A 660 -41.62 4.17 21.62
C ASN A 660 -41.73 2.78 20.97
N LYS A 661 -42.98 2.31 20.91
CA LYS A 661 -43.43 1.03 20.39
C LYS A 661 -43.24 0.96 18.88
N LEU A 662 -42.57 -0.07 18.37
CA LEU A 662 -42.91 -0.64 17.06
C LEU A 662 -43.14 -2.15 17.21
N SER A 663 -44.31 -2.56 16.73
CA SER A 663 -44.92 -3.89 16.80
C SER A 663 -44.18 -4.94 15.96
N GLN A 664 -43.90 -6.10 16.56
CA GLN A 664 -43.53 -7.33 15.85
C GLN A 664 -44.77 -8.01 15.25
N PRO A 665 -44.68 -8.62 14.05
CA PRO A 665 -45.76 -9.44 13.49
C PRO A 665 -45.81 -10.84 14.14
N PRO A 666 -46.97 -11.53 14.12
CA PRO A 666 -47.24 -12.66 14.99
C PRO A 666 -46.59 -13.97 14.52
N LYS A 667 -46.18 -14.78 15.52
CA LYS A 667 -45.74 -16.17 15.38
C LYS A 667 -46.78 -17.02 14.63
N ARG A 668 -46.38 -17.62 13.52
CA ARG A 668 -47.15 -18.66 12.82
C ARG A 668 -46.65 -20.05 13.25
N LYS A 669 -47.60 -20.89 13.68
CA LYS A 669 -47.41 -22.30 14.04
C LYS A 669 -46.85 -23.10 12.87
N ALA A 670 -45.89 -23.98 13.17
CA ALA A 670 -45.37 -24.98 12.24
C ALA A 670 -46.44 -26.02 11.89
N PRO A 671 -46.60 -26.42 10.60
CA PRO A 671 -47.29 -27.64 10.25
C PRO A 671 -46.34 -28.84 10.36
N ALA A 672 -46.85 -29.93 10.93
CA ALA A 672 -46.21 -31.24 10.91
C ALA A 672 -46.21 -31.81 9.49
N THR A 673 -45.04 -32.18 8.97
CA THR A 673 -44.91 -33.01 7.77
C THR A 673 -43.82 -34.05 7.98
N SER A 674 -44.26 -35.31 7.94
CA SER A 674 -43.56 -36.59 7.77
C SER A 674 -42.07 -36.53 7.40
N ALA A 675 -41.23 -37.07 8.29
CA ALA A 675 -39.87 -37.46 7.96
C ALA A 675 -39.89 -38.67 7.00
N THR A 676 -39.64 -38.43 5.72
CA THR A 676 -39.09 -39.46 4.83
C THR A 676 -37.57 -39.43 4.96
N ALA A 677 -37.00 -40.49 5.53
CA ALA A 677 -35.57 -40.68 5.66
C ALA A 677 -34.91 -40.75 4.27
N ALA A 678 -33.83 -39.99 4.08
CA ALA A 678 -32.94 -40.12 2.94
C ALA A 678 -32.31 -41.54 2.92
N PRO A 679 -32.05 -42.13 1.73
CA PRO A 679 -31.51 -43.48 1.65
C PRO A 679 -30.07 -43.51 2.20
N LYS A 680 -29.82 -44.40 3.18
CA LYS A 680 -28.46 -44.69 3.67
C LYS A 680 -27.65 -45.31 2.52
N THR A 681 -26.56 -44.67 2.11
CA THR A 681 -25.59 -45.24 1.17
C THR A 681 -25.03 -46.53 1.76
N ARG A 682 -25.11 -47.63 0.99
CA ARG A 682 -24.72 -48.97 1.43
C ARG A 682 -23.24 -49.18 1.13
N GLN A 683 -22.41 -49.43 2.15
CA GLN A 683 -20.97 -49.72 2.03
C GLN A 683 -20.69 -50.81 0.98
N SER A 684 -19.67 -50.63 0.15
CA SER A 684 -19.23 -51.64 -0.80
C SER A 684 -18.55 -52.84 -0.11
N LYS A 685 -18.32 -53.92 -0.87
CA LYS A 685 -17.60 -55.10 -0.35
C LYS A 685 -16.18 -54.73 0.09
N LEU A 686 -15.49 -53.91 -0.71
CA LEU A 686 -14.13 -53.44 -0.44
C LEU A 686 -14.07 -52.57 0.83
N ALA A 687 -15.04 -51.67 1.04
CA ALA A 687 -15.10 -50.88 2.27
C ALA A 687 -15.36 -51.73 3.53
N LYS A 688 -16.12 -52.84 3.40
CA LYS A 688 -16.32 -53.78 4.52
C LYS A 688 -15.08 -54.61 4.83
N GLU A 689 -14.31 -54.98 3.81
CA GLU A 689 -13.08 -55.76 3.97
C GLU A 689 -11.99 -54.96 4.69
N HIS A 690 -11.92 -53.64 4.46
CA HIS A 690 -10.94 -52.75 5.07
C HIS A 690 -11.46 -51.97 6.30
N ASN A 691 -12.66 -52.28 6.81
CA ASN A 691 -13.31 -51.58 7.93
C ASN A 691 -13.42 -50.05 7.74
N VAL A 692 -13.75 -49.61 6.52
CA VAL A 692 -13.89 -48.20 6.14
C VAL A 692 -15.37 -47.80 6.08
N THR A 693 -15.72 -46.62 6.55
CA THR A 693 -17.11 -46.12 6.50
C THR A 693 -17.55 -45.80 5.07
N ALA A 694 -18.87 -45.77 4.81
CA ALA A 694 -19.38 -45.41 3.48
C ALA A 694 -19.02 -43.98 3.05
N GLN A 695 -18.72 -43.10 4.02
CA GLN A 695 -18.28 -41.73 3.78
C GLN A 695 -16.81 -41.70 3.37
N GLU A 696 -15.92 -42.34 4.14
CA GLU A 696 -14.49 -42.45 3.82
C GLU A 696 -14.26 -43.19 2.49
N GLU A 697 -15.08 -44.20 2.17
CA GLU A 697 -15.06 -44.85 0.86
C GLU A 697 -15.35 -43.86 -0.28
N GLY A 698 -16.27 -42.92 -0.05
CA GLY A 698 -16.58 -41.84 -0.98
C GLY A 698 -15.41 -40.88 -1.16
N GLU A 699 -14.76 -40.52 -0.06
CA GLU A 699 -13.59 -39.62 -0.04
C GLU A 699 -12.39 -40.24 -0.77
N ILE A 700 -12.09 -41.53 -0.53
CA ILE A 700 -11.02 -42.25 -1.23
C ILE A 700 -11.31 -42.33 -2.74
N ARG A 701 -12.56 -42.61 -3.11
CA ARG A 701 -12.98 -42.69 -4.52
C ARG A 701 -12.86 -41.34 -5.22
N GLU A 702 -13.28 -40.27 -4.55
CA GLU A 702 -13.17 -38.91 -5.08
C GLU A 702 -11.70 -38.54 -5.28
N ALA A 703 -10.85 -38.74 -4.25
CA ALA A 703 -9.42 -38.45 -4.31
C ALA A 703 -8.72 -39.22 -5.44
N PHE A 704 -9.00 -40.50 -5.62
CA PHE A 704 -8.46 -41.28 -6.74
C PHE A 704 -8.92 -40.75 -8.09
N SER A 705 -10.22 -40.45 -8.23
CA SER A 705 -10.79 -39.97 -9.50
C SER A 705 -10.29 -38.58 -9.94
N LEU A 706 -9.72 -37.78 -9.02
CA LEU A 706 -9.15 -36.47 -9.33
C LEU A 706 -7.87 -36.59 -10.18
N PHE A 707 -7.13 -37.68 -10.02
CA PHE A 707 -5.81 -37.89 -10.61
C PHE A 707 -5.74 -39.15 -11.50
N ALA A 708 -6.82 -39.92 -11.58
CA ALA A 708 -6.87 -41.12 -12.41
C ALA A 708 -7.02 -40.80 -13.91
N GLU A 709 -6.27 -41.52 -14.73
CA GLU A 709 -6.36 -41.54 -16.19
C GLU A 709 -7.18 -42.77 -16.65
N PRO A 710 -8.02 -42.64 -17.70
CA PRO A 710 -8.77 -43.76 -18.23
C PRO A 710 -7.83 -44.77 -18.92
N MET A 711 -7.93 -46.05 -18.54
CA MET A 711 -7.19 -47.16 -19.17
C MET A 711 -8.16 -48.31 -19.51
N ASP A 712 -7.98 -48.90 -20.69
CA ASP A 712 -8.82 -50.01 -21.15
C ASP A 712 -8.67 -51.24 -20.25
N GLY A 713 -9.78 -51.68 -19.66
CA GLY A 713 -9.83 -52.83 -18.74
C GLY A 713 -10.00 -52.46 -17.26
N GLU A 714 -9.71 -51.20 -16.89
CA GLU A 714 -9.82 -50.72 -15.50
C GLU A 714 -11.06 -49.84 -15.28
N LYS A 715 -11.95 -50.28 -14.39
CA LYS A 715 -13.25 -49.62 -14.17
C LYS A 715 -13.13 -48.21 -13.58
N HIS A 716 -12.09 -47.98 -12.79
CA HIS A 716 -11.88 -46.74 -12.06
C HIS A 716 -10.77 -45.86 -12.66
N GLY A 717 -10.16 -46.29 -13.77
CA GLY A 717 -8.93 -45.72 -14.30
C GLY A 717 -7.69 -46.13 -13.50
N VAL A 718 -6.54 -45.62 -13.91
CA VAL A 718 -5.25 -45.85 -13.25
C VAL A 718 -4.67 -44.53 -12.78
N LEU A 719 -4.02 -44.53 -11.62
CA LEU A 719 -3.40 -43.36 -11.03
C LEU A 719 -1.92 -43.35 -11.39
N PRO A 720 -1.40 -42.36 -12.14
CA PRO A 720 0.04 -42.25 -12.39
C PRO A 720 0.84 -42.24 -11.08
N ILE A 721 1.98 -42.92 -11.04
CA ILE A 721 2.76 -43.08 -9.81
C ILE A 721 3.26 -41.74 -9.26
N ASP A 722 3.57 -40.80 -10.15
CA ASP A 722 3.94 -39.43 -9.79
C ASP A 722 2.82 -38.68 -9.04
N ASP A 723 1.55 -39.07 -9.25
CA ASP A 723 0.36 -38.44 -8.67
C ASP A 723 -0.15 -39.13 -7.40
N VAL A 724 0.46 -40.25 -6.98
CA VAL A 724 0.10 -40.96 -5.72
C VAL A 724 0.23 -40.04 -4.51
N LYS A 725 1.31 -39.25 -4.43
CA LYS A 725 1.51 -38.29 -3.34
C LYS A 725 0.38 -37.25 -3.33
N SER A 726 0.02 -36.73 -4.50
CA SER A 726 -1.03 -35.72 -4.69
C SER A 726 -2.40 -36.26 -4.27
N ALA A 727 -2.70 -37.52 -4.61
CA ALA A 727 -3.94 -38.20 -4.24
C ALA A 727 -4.06 -38.43 -2.72
N LEU A 728 -2.97 -38.83 -2.04
CA LEU A 728 -2.94 -39.01 -0.58
C LEU A 728 -3.10 -37.68 0.18
N ILE A 729 -2.50 -36.60 -0.34
CA ILE A 729 -2.67 -35.25 0.20
C ILE A 729 -4.12 -34.78 0.02
N ALA A 730 -4.72 -35.00 -1.14
CA ALA A 730 -6.12 -34.63 -1.41
C ALA A 730 -7.11 -35.34 -0.47
N LEU A 731 -6.77 -36.55 -0.03
CA LEU A 731 -7.55 -37.33 0.94
C LEU A 731 -7.32 -36.88 2.40
N GLY A 732 -6.36 -35.99 2.67
CA GLY A 732 -6.03 -35.53 4.02
C GLY A 732 -5.22 -36.55 4.85
N VAL A 733 -4.57 -37.50 4.17
CA VAL A 733 -3.67 -38.51 4.78
C VAL A 733 -2.29 -38.42 4.13
N PRO A 734 -1.57 -37.29 4.29
CA PRO A 734 -0.25 -37.15 3.69
C PRO A 734 0.72 -38.21 4.25
N PRO A 735 1.68 -38.70 3.43
CA PRO A 735 2.75 -39.54 3.94
C PRO A 735 3.58 -38.75 4.98
N SER A 736 3.86 -39.39 6.11
CA SER A 736 4.58 -38.82 7.26
C SER A 736 6.07 -38.62 6.97
N SER A 737 6.62 -39.36 6.01
CA SER A 737 8.01 -39.21 5.56
C SER A 737 8.21 -39.61 4.10
N HIS A 738 9.34 -39.20 3.52
CA HIS A 738 9.71 -39.62 2.17
C HIS A 738 10.02 -41.12 2.07
N ALA A 739 10.47 -41.74 3.17
CA ALA A 739 10.70 -43.18 3.22
C ALA A 739 9.38 -43.96 3.13
N GLU A 740 8.35 -43.48 3.82
CA GLU A 740 7.01 -44.07 3.78
C GLU A 740 6.35 -43.90 2.41
N LEU A 741 6.50 -42.74 1.76
CA LEU A 741 6.02 -42.55 0.39
C LEU A 741 6.68 -43.54 -0.57
N LYS A 742 7.98 -43.82 -0.40
CA LYS A 742 8.72 -44.79 -1.21
C LYS A 742 8.21 -46.22 -1.00
N GLU A 743 7.83 -46.56 0.23
CA GLU A 743 7.19 -47.84 0.55
C GLU A 743 5.81 -47.95 -0.09
N PHE A 744 4.98 -46.91 -0.03
CA PHE A 744 3.67 -46.88 -0.69
C PHE A 744 3.78 -47.02 -2.20
N VAL A 745 4.70 -46.29 -2.83
CA VAL A 745 4.95 -46.42 -4.27
C VAL A 745 5.40 -47.84 -4.62
N SER A 746 6.27 -48.45 -3.82
CA SER A 746 6.72 -49.84 -4.03
C SER A 746 5.60 -50.87 -3.85
N ILE A 747 4.59 -50.59 -3.04
CA ILE A 747 3.42 -51.47 -2.84
C ILE A 747 2.41 -51.29 -3.98
N LEU A 748 2.22 -50.05 -4.45
CA LEU A 748 1.26 -49.71 -5.49
C LEU A 748 1.73 -50.08 -6.90
N ASP A 749 3.04 -50.07 -7.12
CA ASP A 749 3.66 -50.41 -8.41
C ASP A 749 4.89 -51.31 -8.21
N PRO A 750 4.67 -52.61 -7.89
CA PRO A 750 5.75 -53.56 -7.67
C PRO A 750 6.50 -53.94 -8.95
N GLU A 751 5.88 -53.79 -10.13
CA GLU A 751 6.46 -54.13 -11.44
C GLU A 751 7.09 -52.92 -12.16
N ASN A 752 6.97 -51.72 -11.57
CA ASN A 752 7.43 -50.44 -12.10
C ASN A 752 6.77 -50.09 -13.46
N ASP A 753 5.48 -50.39 -13.56
CA ASP A 753 4.60 -50.10 -14.68
C ASP A 753 4.26 -48.60 -14.81
N GLY A 754 4.49 -47.83 -13.74
CA GLY A 754 4.31 -46.38 -13.69
C GLY A 754 2.89 -45.93 -13.31
N TYR A 755 2.01 -46.86 -12.93
CA TYR A 755 0.64 -46.55 -12.50
C TYR A 755 0.15 -47.45 -11.36
N ALA A 756 -0.80 -46.95 -10.58
CA ALA A 756 -1.46 -47.63 -9.46
C ALA A 756 -2.95 -47.85 -9.76
N THR A 757 -3.46 -49.05 -9.45
CA THR A 757 -4.90 -49.35 -9.59
C THR A 757 -5.68 -48.96 -8.32
N PHE A 758 -7.00 -48.88 -8.43
CA PHE A 758 -7.86 -48.37 -7.36
C PHE A 758 -7.84 -49.24 -6.09
N GLU A 759 -7.80 -50.56 -6.22
CA GLU A 759 -7.88 -51.47 -5.06
C GLU A 759 -6.62 -51.40 -4.16
N PRO A 760 -5.38 -51.47 -4.70
CA PRO A 760 -4.17 -51.25 -3.90
C PRO A 760 -4.11 -49.87 -3.25
N PHE A 761 -4.52 -48.82 -3.98
CA PHE A 761 -4.59 -47.46 -3.43
C PHE A 761 -5.58 -47.35 -2.27
N PHE A 762 -6.76 -47.98 -2.42
CA PHE A 762 -7.78 -48.03 -1.37
C PHE A 762 -7.27 -48.70 -0.08
N ALA A 763 -6.52 -49.80 -0.21
CA ALA A 763 -5.96 -50.53 0.92
C ALA A 763 -4.94 -49.68 1.73
N ILE A 764 -4.06 -48.92 1.06
CA ILE A 764 -3.11 -48.02 1.72
C ILE A 764 -3.84 -46.89 2.45
N CYS A 765 -4.85 -46.29 1.80
CA CYS A 765 -5.65 -45.22 2.41
C CYS A 765 -6.37 -45.72 3.66
N ALA A 766 -6.96 -46.93 3.61
CA ALA A 766 -7.64 -47.53 4.75
C ALA A 766 -6.69 -47.76 5.95
N LEU A 767 -5.46 -48.24 5.70
CA LEU A 767 -4.45 -48.41 6.75
C LEU A 767 -4.11 -47.09 7.44
N LYS A 768 -3.96 -45.99 6.67
CA LYS A 768 -3.70 -44.66 7.22
C LYS A 768 -4.83 -44.10 8.07
N PHE A 769 -6.09 -44.39 7.71
CA PHE A 769 -7.24 -43.98 8.53
C PHE A 769 -7.23 -44.64 9.92
N HIS A 770 -6.90 -45.94 9.99
CA HIS A 770 -6.80 -46.66 11.26
C HIS A 770 -5.64 -46.17 12.14
N THR A 771 -4.49 -45.82 11.56
CA THR A 771 -3.35 -45.26 12.32
C THR A 771 -3.69 -43.90 12.96
N ARG A 772 -4.47 -43.05 12.27
CA ARG A 772 -4.89 -41.75 12.78
C ARG A 772 -5.80 -41.85 14.01
N GLU A 773 -6.68 -42.86 14.06
CA GLU A 773 -7.51 -43.12 15.25
C GLU A 773 -6.65 -43.57 16.44
N HIS A 774 -5.64 -44.41 16.20
CA HIS A 774 -4.79 -44.96 17.25
C HIS A 774 -3.92 -43.90 17.96
N ASP A 775 -3.45 -42.88 17.24
CA ASP A 775 -2.70 -41.75 17.84
C ASP A 775 -3.62 -40.87 18.71
N SER A 776 -4.89 -40.74 18.35
CA SER A 776 -5.87 -39.97 19.14
C SER A 776 -6.23 -40.65 20.46
N ASP A 777 -6.29 -41.99 20.47
CA ASP A 777 -6.55 -42.76 21.68
C ASP A 777 -5.34 -42.83 22.61
N ALA A 778 -4.13 -42.90 22.06
CA ALA A 778 -2.89 -42.83 22.83
C ALA A 778 -2.75 -41.48 23.55
N HIS A 779 -2.98 -40.37 22.84
CA HIS A 779 -2.96 -39.03 23.44
C HIS A 779 -4.02 -38.88 24.55
N ARG A 780 -5.23 -39.41 24.34
CA ARG A 780 -6.27 -39.40 25.37
C ARG A 780 -5.87 -40.18 26.63
N ALA A 781 -5.19 -41.32 26.47
CA ALA A 781 -4.70 -42.11 27.60
C ALA A 781 -3.59 -41.37 28.39
N GLU A 782 -2.67 -40.69 27.70
CA GLU A 782 -1.61 -39.88 28.32
C GLU A 782 -2.17 -38.71 29.13
N VAL A 783 -3.18 -38.02 28.58
CA VAL A 783 -3.89 -36.93 29.26
C VAL A 783 -4.56 -37.44 30.53
N GLU A 784 -5.20 -38.61 30.49
CA GLU A 784 -5.89 -39.19 31.65
C GLU A 784 -4.92 -39.69 32.73
N GLU A 785 -3.74 -40.19 32.35
CA GLU A 785 -2.68 -40.54 33.30
C GLU A 785 -2.09 -39.29 33.98
N ALA A 786 -1.77 -38.25 33.19
CA ALA A 786 -1.27 -36.99 33.71
C ALA A 786 -2.28 -36.31 34.65
N PHE A 787 -3.58 -36.31 34.28
CA PHE A 787 -4.64 -35.77 35.14
C PHE A 787 -4.72 -36.51 36.48
N ARG A 788 -4.57 -37.84 36.48
CA ARG A 788 -4.55 -38.66 37.70
C ARG A 788 -3.38 -38.37 38.63
N LEU A 789 -2.23 -37.92 38.10
CA LEU A 789 -1.10 -37.51 38.93
C LEU A 789 -1.44 -36.24 39.73
N PHE A 790 -2.14 -35.28 39.12
CA PHE A 790 -2.58 -34.07 39.81
C PHE A 790 -3.65 -34.36 40.88
N THR A 791 -4.60 -35.26 40.60
CA THR A 791 -5.63 -35.63 41.58
C THR A 791 -5.17 -36.70 42.58
N ASN A 792 -3.95 -37.23 42.44
CA ASN A 792 -3.41 -38.35 43.21
C ASN A 792 -4.34 -39.57 43.20
N GLY A 793 -4.92 -39.87 42.03
CA GLY A 793 -5.84 -40.99 41.81
C GLY A 793 -7.23 -40.81 42.44
N GLN A 794 -7.59 -39.62 42.91
CA GLN A 794 -8.96 -39.33 43.37
C GLN A 794 -9.85 -38.97 42.18
N ASP A 795 -11.05 -39.55 42.14
CA ASP A 795 -12.08 -39.20 41.17
C ASP A 795 -12.63 -37.80 41.47
N GLY A 796 -12.52 -36.89 40.51
CA GLY A 796 -13.01 -35.52 40.63
C GLY A 796 -12.11 -34.49 39.95
N PRO A 797 -12.54 -33.21 39.92
CA PRO A 797 -11.76 -32.13 39.31
C PRO A 797 -10.51 -31.81 40.13
N ILE A 798 -9.50 -31.21 39.49
CA ILE A 798 -8.32 -30.70 40.18
C ILE A 798 -8.73 -29.51 41.03
N THR A 799 -8.50 -29.61 42.34
CA THR A 799 -8.88 -28.59 43.34
C THR A 799 -7.67 -27.80 43.83
N LEU A 800 -7.93 -26.69 44.54
CA LEU A 800 -6.90 -25.88 45.19
C LEU A 800 -6.04 -26.73 46.16
N ALA A 801 -6.61 -27.73 46.81
CA ALA A 801 -5.89 -28.64 47.69
C ALA A 801 -4.94 -29.57 46.92
N HIS A 802 -5.28 -29.93 45.68
CA HIS A 802 -4.40 -30.70 44.80
C HIS A 802 -3.21 -29.84 44.34
N LEU A 803 -3.46 -28.60 43.89
CA LEU A 803 -2.38 -27.71 43.44
C LEU A 803 -1.41 -27.33 44.58
N ARG A 804 -1.91 -27.03 45.78
CA ARG A 804 -1.04 -26.80 46.96
C ARG A 804 -0.12 -27.98 47.24
N ARG A 805 -0.63 -29.20 47.08
CA ARG A 805 0.15 -30.43 47.29
C ARG A 805 1.25 -30.57 46.22
N VAL A 806 0.90 -30.32 44.97
CA VAL A 806 1.85 -30.39 43.85
C VAL A 806 2.95 -29.34 44.03
N ALA A 807 2.60 -28.09 44.34
CA ALA A 807 3.57 -27.03 44.63
C ALA A 807 4.51 -27.40 45.81
N ALA A 808 3.95 -27.99 46.88
CA ALA A 808 4.75 -28.46 48.01
C ALA A 808 5.71 -29.62 47.65
N VAL A 809 5.29 -30.54 46.76
CA VAL A 809 6.16 -31.62 46.25
C VAL A 809 7.28 -31.06 45.37
N LEU A 810 6.97 -30.07 44.54
CA LEU A 810 7.93 -29.39 43.68
C LEU A 810 8.84 -28.40 44.45
N LYS A 811 8.58 -28.19 45.74
CA LYS A 811 9.28 -27.22 46.61
C LYS A 811 9.22 -25.79 46.07
N GLU A 812 8.14 -25.46 45.38
CA GLU A 812 7.87 -24.10 44.92
C GLU A 812 7.00 -23.39 45.93
N ASP A 813 7.42 -22.19 46.34
CA ASP A 813 6.66 -21.34 47.25
C ASP A 813 5.69 -20.49 46.43
N VAL A 814 4.46 -21.00 46.27
CA VAL A 814 3.42 -20.39 45.44
C VAL A 814 2.31 -19.84 46.34
N ASP A 815 2.03 -18.55 46.19
CA ASP A 815 0.97 -17.89 46.96
C ASP A 815 -0.42 -18.48 46.67
N GLU A 816 -1.26 -18.52 47.69
CA GLU A 816 -2.60 -19.07 47.61
C GLU A 816 -3.49 -18.29 46.64
N GLU A 817 -3.28 -16.97 46.48
CA GLU A 817 -3.97 -16.18 45.47
C GLU A 817 -3.61 -16.62 44.05
N LEU A 818 -2.32 -16.89 43.78
CA LEU A 818 -1.88 -17.36 42.48
C LEU A 818 -2.45 -18.75 42.14
N LEU A 819 -2.54 -19.65 43.12
CA LEU A 819 -3.16 -20.97 42.92
C LEU A 819 -4.68 -20.87 42.62
N LYS A 820 -5.36 -19.85 43.13
CA LYS A 820 -6.77 -19.59 42.82
C LYS A 820 -6.92 -19.06 41.39
N ASP A 821 -6.03 -18.16 40.98
CA ASP A 821 -6.00 -17.60 39.63
C ASP A 821 -5.73 -18.67 38.59
N MET A 822 -4.81 -19.60 38.84
CA MET A 822 -4.56 -20.75 37.95
C MET A 822 -5.81 -21.61 37.71
N ILE A 823 -6.63 -21.84 38.75
CA ILE A 823 -7.89 -22.59 38.61
C ILE A 823 -8.92 -21.79 37.82
N LEU A 824 -9.00 -20.47 38.06
CA LEU A 824 -9.94 -19.60 37.37
C LEU A 824 -9.58 -19.45 35.89
N GLU A 825 -8.29 -19.35 35.56
CA GLU A 825 -7.83 -19.30 34.18
C GLU A 825 -8.14 -20.60 33.44
N ALA A 826 -7.78 -21.73 34.03
CA ALA A 826 -8.01 -23.05 33.45
C ALA A 826 -9.49 -23.37 33.23
N ASN A 827 -10.36 -22.88 34.13
CA ASN A 827 -11.79 -23.21 34.13
C ASN A 827 -12.68 -22.10 33.56
N GLY A 828 -12.08 -21.08 32.93
CA GLY A 828 -12.79 -19.97 32.27
C GLY A 828 -13.55 -19.03 33.23
N GLY A 829 -13.10 -18.92 34.48
CA GLY A 829 -13.63 -17.98 35.48
C GLY A 829 -14.90 -18.45 36.18
N VAL A 830 -15.26 -19.73 36.06
CA VAL A 830 -16.52 -20.28 36.60
C VAL A 830 -16.50 -20.39 38.13
N GLY A 831 -15.33 -20.31 38.74
CA GLY A 831 -15.14 -20.24 40.19
C GLY A 831 -14.21 -21.33 40.71
N VAL A 832 -13.43 -21.01 41.75
CA VAL A 832 -12.40 -21.89 42.32
C VAL A 832 -12.99 -23.20 42.88
N ALA A 833 -14.22 -23.17 43.39
CA ALA A 833 -14.87 -24.33 44.01
C ALA A 833 -15.20 -25.46 43.03
N ARG A 834 -15.32 -25.16 41.72
CA ARG A 834 -15.57 -26.16 40.67
C ARG A 834 -14.33 -27.00 40.36
N GLY A 835 -13.14 -26.44 40.55
CA GLY A 835 -11.89 -27.04 40.09
C GLY A 835 -11.77 -27.05 38.57
N VAL A 836 -10.82 -27.86 38.07
CA VAL A 836 -10.50 -28.04 36.64
C VAL A 836 -10.82 -29.47 36.21
N GLY A 837 -11.61 -29.62 35.14
CA GLY A 837 -11.94 -30.92 34.54
C GLY A 837 -10.85 -31.45 33.59
N VAL A 838 -10.97 -32.70 33.13
CA VAL A 838 -9.97 -33.35 32.25
C VAL A 838 -9.81 -32.63 30.90
N GLU A 839 -10.92 -32.21 30.29
CA GLU A 839 -10.89 -31.48 29.01
C GLU A 839 -10.27 -30.08 29.14
N GLU A 840 -10.50 -29.42 30.28
CA GLU A 840 -9.93 -28.11 30.60
C GLU A 840 -8.43 -28.23 30.88
N PHE A 841 -8.03 -29.29 31.58
CA PHE A 841 -6.62 -29.64 31.81
C PHE A 841 -5.89 -29.92 30.49
N ASP A 842 -6.49 -30.69 29.57
CA ASP A 842 -5.92 -30.93 28.24
C ASP A 842 -5.71 -29.61 27.47
N GLY A 843 -6.71 -28.72 27.48
CA GLY A 843 -6.61 -27.40 26.86
C GLY A 843 -5.50 -26.53 27.44
N VAL A 844 -5.32 -26.54 28.76
CA VAL A 844 -4.23 -25.82 29.43
C VAL A 844 -2.87 -26.40 29.05
N MET A 845 -2.72 -27.72 29.06
CA MET A 845 -1.45 -28.39 28.75
C MET A 845 -1.05 -28.22 27.28
N LYS A 846 -2.01 -28.13 26.36
CA LYS A 846 -1.78 -27.74 24.96
C LYS A 846 -1.35 -26.29 24.82
N SER A 847 -2.00 -25.38 25.55
CA SER A 847 -1.66 -23.95 25.54
C SER A 847 -0.29 -23.67 26.14
N ALA A 848 0.12 -24.48 27.12
CA ALA A 848 1.46 -24.46 27.71
C ALA A 848 2.52 -25.19 26.85
N GLY A 849 2.12 -25.80 25.72
CA GLY A 849 3.02 -26.48 24.78
C GLY A 849 3.56 -27.82 25.26
N VAL A 850 2.93 -28.44 26.26
CA VAL A 850 3.33 -29.76 26.80
C VAL A 850 2.89 -30.88 25.85
N TRP A 851 1.72 -30.73 25.23
CA TRP A 851 1.23 -31.60 24.16
C TRP A 851 1.32 -30.85 22.81
N ARG A 852 1.81 -31.51 21.75
CA ARG A 852 1.94 -30.93 20.40
C ARG A 852 0.85 -31.41 19.47
#